data_AF-A0A9N9SLM5-F1
#
_entry.id   AF-A0A9N9SLM5-F1
#
_cell.length_a   1.000
_cell.length_b   1.000
_cell.length_c   1.000
_cell.angle_alpha   90.00
_cell.angle_beta   90.00
_cell.angle_gamma   90.00
#
_symmetry.space_group_name_H-M   'P 1'
#
loop_
_entity.id
_entity.type
_entity.pdbx_description
1 polymer ?
#
loop_
_entity_poly.entity_id
_entity_poly.type
_entity_poly.pdbx_seq_one_letter_code
_entity_poly.pdbx_strand_id
1 'polypeptide(L)'
;MASSTPTIVGEISATDEVSQYKVEKIVLDGDLLSSSLPQLEMSVSGNNDQQISYSARKTSSVLASKKEVTPRKKSAVKKPTVSSSIPLPVIKPAKPVPSAKPSNQNVKSSTGKLSKPNSGLLKGSTQNINKHTLEIQFLNKKKRLSLLHKDLIEKQKPVLDLYQSLVHIKKKLEEFGKNVCLDEIKLIPYSGIQETQKDIEAGAGESVPAEVVFGMQTSIENIPKTLTEICKNLLDRRNNIIELLDSVLKSEIDAGDLNDQIEALKREGTQLKSHLDMVLIEHEGKIREIVRNWQKLLNDKTHIGSDNKIEELEESLKVQEKLTKDANQVILDLQKKLEDKRSNHDKCIHELNSVIHGLKDQIQKVEAELEAEKKNTTDYRSRVSNSLQASRGLRTKIADLEKEKLNLDNQNNDLQKKLKQLQDQLKHKESQWNKEREEMSKNMKHQENMLQKLSSDKSSFETRLQEVQGERTMCEETLIDKIDALENELINIKKELVIVSKERDEAEEKCKGMEDQISRLGMDNRATMNMVTNSINWGKDNQDSTVKADEYSESMMKDILIQEYRDKIKRLEEENNFQREALATEEKTRNATPSATEKAVRFQHDIVSKYKQLLAESEQKLTEKFLALRSQEVAKLTSEIRQLKVRQEHLEELNQKCPTESLQKMFEEGKNKLRELMKKSLESEQKIAHCEQIIDKQSRQMNEMENLLRYRENMAGVLKTSREELFIEKESLTKYSQELRTLLAEVTKEGKMKDRLIKDLQSKIDLREQQIDQLEKANRDLENNLVMTNEKRYKLQETIGTMEKELQSTKAHFNEIADLNSRYEPETNTNSSINSDKSLKIKITVK
;
A
#
# COMPACT_ATOMS: atom_id res chain seq x y z
N MET A 1 -39.21 -8.13 51.87
CA MET A 1 -37.90 -8.78 52.10
C MET A 1 -37.14 -8.59 50.79
N ALA A 2 -36.06 -7.81 50.74
CA ALA A 2 -34.74 -8.05 51.35
C ALA A 2 -34.04 -9.26 50.72
N SER A 3 -32.77 -9.19 50.28
CA SER A 3 -31.72 -8.20 50.57
C SER A 3 -31.18 -7.45 49.33
N SER A 4 -30.14 -6.63 49.52
CA SER A 4 -29.43 -5.87 48.48
C SER A 4 -27.92 -5.93 48.72
N THR A 5 -27.12 -6.02 47.65
CA THR A 5 -25.71 -5.55 47.64
C THR A 5 -25.22 -5.40 46.19
N PRO A 6 -24.63 -4.25 45.82
CA PRO A 6 -23.86 -4.09 44.58
C PRO A 6 -22.36 -4.31 44.83
N THR A 7 -21.58 -4.56 43.76
CA THR A 7 -20.12 -4.54 43.80
C THR A 7 -19.59 -3.49 42.83
N ILE A 8 -18.71 -2.62 43.33
CA ILE A 8 -17.95 -1.64 42.54
C ILE A 8 -16.47 -1.87 42.83
N VAL A 9 -15.70 -2.23 41.80
CA VAL A 9 -14.25 -2.03 41.69
C VAL A 9 -13.98 -1.72 40.22
N GLY A 10 -12.97 -0.90 39.92
CA GLY A 10 -12.61 -0.56 38.54
C GLY A 10 -11.10 -0.37 38.34
N GLU A 11 -10.79 0.12 37.14
CA GLU A 11 -9.52 0.71 36.68
C GLU A 11 -8.31 -0.17 36.30
N ILE A 12 -8.02 -0.13 34.99
CA ILE A 12 -6.73 0.24 34.35
C ILE A 12 -5.45 -0.57 34.71
N SER A 13 -5.02 -1.42 33.77
CA SER A 13 -3.70 -1.40 33.09
C SER A 13 -3.70 -2.52 32.03
N ALA A 14 -3.41 -2.33 30.74
CA ALA A 14 -2.28 -1.70 30.03
C ALA A 14 -1.16 -2.71 29.68
N THR A 15 -0.88 -2.80 28.36
CA THR A 15 0.34 -3.31 27.68
C THR A 15 1.02 -4.60 28.15
N ASP A 16 1.14 -5.57 27.24
CA ASP A 16 2.47 -5.87 26.64
C ASP A 16 2.35 -6.66 25.33
N GLU A 17 3.04 -6.20 24.29
CA GLU A 17 3.33 -6.97 23.07
C GLU A 17 4.79 -7.46 23.12
N VAL A 18 5.02 -8.77 23.01
CA VAL A 18 6.38 -9.33 22.85
C VAL A 18 6.41 -10.28 21.67
N SER A 19 6.75 -9.76 20.49
CA SER A 19 6.96 -10.56 19.28
C SER A 19 8.27 -11.34 19.37
N GLN A 20 8.20 -12.67 19.48
CA GLN A 20 9.39 -13.52 19.38
C GLN A 20 9.82 -13.68 17.92
N TYR A 21 10.93 -13.03 17.55
CA TYR A 21 11.65 -13.33 16.31
C TYR A 21 12.33 -14.70 16.41
N LYS A 22 11.85 -15.69 15.65
CA LYS A 22 12.64 -16.90 15.36
C LYS A 22 13.33 -16.75 14.00
N VAL A 23 14.64 -16.50 14.02
CA VAL A 23 15.48 -16.52 12.83
C VAL A 23 16.09 -17.92 12.69
N GLU A 24 15.75 -18.61 11.62
CA GLU A 24 16.42 -19.85 11.19
C GLU A 24 17.02 -19.63 9.79
N LYS A 25 18.26 -20.07 9.60
CA LYS A 25 19.12 -19.62 8.50
C LYS A 25 19.95 -20.76 7.95
N ILE A 26 19.70 -21.09 6.68
CA ILE A 26 20.55 -21.86 5.75
C ILE A 26 20.86 -23.31 6.16
N VAL A 27 20.38 -24.25 5.35
CA VAL A 27 21.29 -25.16 4.64
C VAL A 27 20.90 -25.11 3.15
N LEU A 28 21.91 -25.00 2.29
CA LEU A 28 21.83 -25.30 0.86
C LEU A 28 22.82 -26.44 0.63
N ASP A 29 22.33 -27.61 0.24
CA ASP A 29 23.13 -28.70 -0.30
C ASP A 29 22.64 -29.01 -1.72
N GLY A 30 23.57 -29.43 -2.59
CA GLY A 30 23.33 -29.74 -3.99
C GLY A 30 24.23 -30.85 -4.48
N ASP A 31 23.89 -31.39 -5.65
CA ASP A 31 24.55 -32.49 -6.37
C ASP A 31 24.50 -33.85 -5.60
N LEU A 32 24.33 -35.02 -6.22
CA LEU A 32 24.81 -35.50 -7.52
C LEU A 32 23.89 -36.54 -8.19
N LEU A 33 23.84 -36.48 -9.52
CA LEU A 33 23.89 -37.58 -10.52
C LEU A 33 22.87 -38.75 -10.58
N SER A 34 22.45 -38.96 -11.84
CA SER A 34 22.35 -40.25 -12.58
C SER A 34 20.99 -40.96 -12.76
N SER A 35 20.88 -41.55 -13.97
CA SER A 35 20.05 -42.65 -14.51
C SER A 35 19.06 -43.40 -13.57
N SER A 36 17.92 -43.91 -14.05
CA SER A 36 17.68 -44.52 -15.38
C SER A 36 16.21 -44.52 -15.84
N LEU A 37 15.95 -44.85 -17.12
CA LEU A 37 14.64 -45.32 -17.58
C LEU A 37 14.25 -46.63 -16.87
N PRO A 38 12.93 -46.94 -16.80
CA PRO A 38 12.43 -48.02 -17.67
C PRO A 38 11.29 -47.57 -18.61
N GLN A 39 11.15 -48.27 -19.74
CA GLN A 39 9.88 -48.37 -20.46
C GLN A 39 8.95 -49.33 -19.70
N LEU A 40 7.62 -49.20 -19.85
CA LEU A 40 6.76 -50.33 -20.25
C LEU A 40 5.33 -49.90 -20.62
N GLU A 41 4.80 -50.62 -21.62
CA GLU A 41 3.40 -50.90 -21.98
C GLU A 41 2.29 -49.84 -21.87
N MET A 42 1.74 -49.52 -23.06
CA MET A 42 0.33 -49.17 -23.22
C MET A 42 -0.56 -50.36 -22.82
N SER A 43 -1.64 -50.09 -22.11
CA SER A 43 -2.82 -50.98 -22.05
C SER A 43 -4.10 -50.18 -22.29
N VAL A 44 -5.12 -50.84 -22.83
CA VAL A 44 -6.36 -50.22 -23.34
C VAL A 44 -7.55 -50.71 -22.51
N SER A 45 -8.61 -49.88 -22.46
CA SER A 45 -9.90 -50.04 -21.76
C SER A 45 -10.01 -49.20 -20.47
N GLY A 46 -11.10 -48.48 -20.22
CA GLY A 46 -12.28 -48.31 -21.07
C GLY A 46 -13.35 -47.42 -20.44
N ASN A 47 -14.41 -47.14 -21.22
CA ASN A 47 -15.72 -46.58 -20.86
C ASN A 47 -15.82 -45.54 -19.72
N ASN A 48 -16.32 -44.36 -20.08
CA ASN A 48 -17.60 -43.92 -19.51
C ASN A 48 -18.34 -42.97 -20.45
N ASP A 49 -19.64 -43.20 -20.61
CA ASP A 49 -20.55 -42.29 -21.31
C ASP A 49 -20.85 -41.06 -20.47
N GLN A 50 -20.95 -39.90 -21.11
CA GLN A 50 -22.04 -38.97 -20.78
C GLN A 50 -22.40 -38.08 -21.97
N GLN A 51 -23.63 -38.25 -22.44
CA GLN A 51 -24.30 -37.31 -23.34
C GLN A 51 -24.56 -35.99 -22.60
N ILE A 52 -24.55 -34.87 -23.31
CA ILE A 52 -25.55 -33.79 -23.14
C ILE A 52 -25.59 -32.92 -24.40
N SER A 53 -26.74 -32.29 -24.63
CA SER A 53 -27.24 -31.81 -25.91
C SER A 53 -26.51 -30.61 -26.53
N TYR A 54 -26.46 -30.61 -27.87
CA TYR A 54 -26.35 -29.37 -28.64
C TYR A 54 -27.65 -28.54 -28.50
N SER A 55 -27.52 -27.21 -28.45
CA SER A 55 -28.64 -26.31 -28.72
C SER A 55 -28.16 -25.09 -29.52
N ALA A 56 -28.54 -25.05 -30.79
CA ALA A 56 -28.26 -23.93 -31.67
C ALA A 56 -29.43 -22.96 -31.71
N ARG A 57 -29.15 -21.66 -31.55
CA ARG A 57 -30.07 -20.59 -32.00
C ARG A 57 -29.35 -19.60 -32.88
N LYS A 58 -29.66 -19.63 -34.18
CA LYS A 58 -29.45 -18.50 -35.08
C LYS A 58 -30.54 -17.47 -34.79
N THR A 59 -30.17 -16.19 -34.68
CA THR A 59 -31.03 -15.09 -35.10
C THR A 59 -30.19 -14.06 -35.85
N SER A 60 -30.71 -13.61 -36.98
CA SER A 60 -30.32 -12.37 -37.67
C SER A 60 -31.29 -11.25 -37.23
N SER A 61 -31.19 -9.98 -37.60
CA SER A 61 -30.44 -9.31 -38.67
C SER A 61 -30.35 -7.79 -38.43
N VAL A 62 -29.36 -7.12 -39.04
CA VAL A 62 -29.42 -5.73 -39.60
C VAL A 62 -29.84 -4.57 -38.66
N LEU A 63 -28.93 -3.60 -38.51
CA LEU A 63 -29.11 -2.16 -38.81
C LEU A 63 -27.69 -1.53 -38.85
N ALA A 64 -27.14 -1.27 -40.03
CA ALA A 64 -27.27 -0.01 -40.78
C ALA A 64 -26.31 1.09 -40.30
N SER A 65 -25.19 1.18 -41.01
CA SER A 65 -24.11 2.16 -40.86
C SER A 65 -24.53 3.62 -41.02
N LYS A 66 -23.81 4.52 -40.34
CA LYS A 66 -23.42 5.83 -40.91
C LYS A 66 -21.93 6.10 -40.70
N LYS A 67 -21.35 6.87 -41.62
CA LYS A 67 -19.90 7.06 -41.81
C LYS A 67 -19.69 8.49 -42.28
N GLU A 68 -18.90 9.28 -41.56
CA GLU A 68 -18.62 10.67 -41.91
C GLU A 68 -17.15 11.02 -41.60
N VAL A 69 -16.53 11.84 -42.46
CA VAL A 69 -15.08 11.80 -42.67
C VAL A 69 -14.51 13.19 -42.97
N THR A 70 -13.67 13.72 -42.06
CA THR A 70 -12.69 14.82 -42.26
C THR A 70 -13.29 16.25 -42.47
N PRO A 71 -12.52 17.38 -42.37
CA PRO A 71 -11.05 17.47 -42.39
C PRO A 71 -10.32 18.38 -41.39
N ARG A 72 -8.98 18.26 -41.44
CA ARG A 72 -7.97 19.08 -40.75
C ARG A 72 -8.08 20.57 -41.09
N LYS A 73 -7.63 21.42 -40.16
CA LYS A 73 -6.70 22.52 -40.47
C LYS A 73 -5.50 22.51 -39.51
N LYS A 74 -4.39 23.14 -39.92
CA LYS A 74 -3.14 23.27 -39.17
C LYS A 74 -2.78 24.75 -38.98
N SER A 75 -2.40 25.14 -37.77
CA SER A 75 -1.48 26.26 -37.48
C SER A 75 -1.26 26.35 -35.96
N ALA A 76 -0.16 26.86 -35.37
CA ALA A 76 1.27 26.92 -35.68
C ALA A 76 1.87 28.03 -34.79
N VAL A 77 2.65 27.63 -33.76
CA VAL A 77 3.71 28.41 -33.09
C VAL A 77 3.35 29.75 -32.40
N LYS A 78 3.50 29.81 -31.06
CA LYS A 78 4.40 30.74 -30.33
C LYS A 78 4.44 30.45 -28.81
N LYS A 79 5.61 30.65 -28.18
CA LYS A 79 5.79 30.88 -26.72
C LYS A 79 5.73 32.41 -26.45
N PRO A 80 5.33 32.89 -25.25
CA PRO A 80 6.18 32.92 -24.04
C PRO A 80 5.42 32.34 -22.81
N THR A 81 5.91 32.18 -21.57
CA THR A 81 7.02 32.74 -20.75
C THR A 81 6.73 34.10 -20.09
N VAL A 82 7.11 34.27 -18.80
CA VAL A 82 6.93 35.47 -17.93
C VAL A 82 5.45 35.72 -17.53
N SER A 83 4.98 35.86 -16.27
CA SER A 83 5.49 36.27 -14.94
C SER A 83 5.22 37.74 -14.55
N SER A 84 4.02 38.00 -13.99
CA SER A 84 3.60 39.21 -13.24
C SER A 84 2.22 38.91 -12.60
N SER A 85 1.83 39.24 -11.36
CA SER A 85 2.48 39.91 -10.21
C SER A 85 2.98 41.35 -10.42
N ILE A 86 2.06 42.32 -10.32
CA ILE A 86 2.27 43.78 -10.17
C ILE A 86 0.89 44.45 -9.93
N PRO A 87 0.75 45.58 -9.20
CA PRO A 87 1.60 46.14 -8.15
C PRO A 87 0.83 46.52 -6.85
N LEU A 88 1.56 46.77 -5.76
CA LEU A 88 1.20 47.80 -4.78
C LEU A 88 2.22 48.97 -4.92
N PRO A 89 1.84 50.24 -4.69
CA PRO A 89 2.76 51.37 -4.78
C PRO A 89 3.91 51.28 -3.76
N VAL A 90 5.08 51.80 -4.13
CA VAL A 90 6.33 51.75 -3.36
C VAL A 90 7.01 53.13 -3.42
N ILE A 91 8.00 53.38 -2.53
CA ILE A 91 9.13 54.35 -2.62
C ILE A 91 9.04 55.63 -1.76
N LYS A 92 10.06 56.08 -0.99
CA LYS A 92 11.25 55.41 -0.35
C LYS A 92 11.64 56.15 1.00
N PRO A 93 12.81 56.84 1.21
CA PRO A 93 13.66 56.63 2.41
C PRO A 93 13.90 57.92 3.26
N ALA A 94 14.75 58.03 4.30
CA ALA A 94 15.92 57.24 4.73
C ALA A 94 16.24 57.28 6.25
N LYS A 95 17.35 56.61 6.64
CA LYS A 95 17.98 56.42 7.98
C LYS A 95 18.92 57.60 8.39
N PRO A 96 19.51 57.73 9.61
CA PRO A 96 19.98 56.69 10.61
C PRO A 96 19.45 56.87 12.07
N VAL A 97 19.38 55.87 12.98
CA VAL A 97 20.38 54.91 13.57
C VAL A 97 21.48 55.64 14.38
N PRO A 98 21.93 55.18 15.58
CA PRO A 98 21.57 54.00 16.42
C PRO A 98 20.32 54.25 17.33
N SER A 99 19.98 53.61 18.46
CA SER A 99 20.13 52.27 19.13
C SER A 99 19.11 52.22 20.33
N ALA A 100 18.96 51.28 21.28
CA ALA A 100 19.59 49.99 21.65
C ALA A 100 18.54 49.09 22.39
N LYS A 101 18.88 47.82 22.71
CA LYS A 101 18.09 46.83 23.51
C LYS A 101 18.99 45.63 23.89
N PRO A 102 18.61 44.69 24.80
CA PRO A 102 17.68 44.77 25.94
C PRO A 102 18.29 44.13 27.24
N SER A 103 17.52 44.01 28.34
CA SER A 103 17.49 42.76 29.14
C SER A 103 16.30 42.70 30.13
N ASN A 104 15.80 41.48 30.36
CA ASN A 104 14.97 41.07 31.50
C ASN A 104 15.84 41.00 32.80
N GLN A 105 15.38 40.70 34.03
CA GLN A 105 14.35 39.75 34.45
C GLN A 105 13.90 39.92 35.93
N ASN A 106 12.92 39.11 36.37
CA ASN A 106 12.24 39.16 37.69
C ASN A 106 13.10 38.79 38.91
N VAL A 107 12.73 39.30 40.10
CA VAL A 107 12.60 38.53 41.37
C VAL A 107 11.32 38.99 42.12
N LYS A 108 10.77 38.18 43.03
CA LYS A 108 9.46 38.35 43.71
C LYS A 108 9.62 38.49 45.25
N SER A 109 8.54 38.96 45.92
CA SER A 109 8.09 38.57 47.29
C SER A 109 8.99 38.87 48.51
N SER A 110 8.51 39.01 49.76
CA SER A 110 7.17 39.27 50.36
C SER A 110 7.32 39.62 51.86
N THR A 111 6.21 39.67 52.63
CA THR A 111 6.11 39.92 54.11
C THR A 111 6.34 41.38 54.57
N GLY A 112 5.73 41.87 55.67
CA GLY A 112 4.69 41.24 56.51
C GLY A 112 4.09 42.13 57.62
N LYS A 113 2.80 41.88 57.94
CA LYS A 113 2.02 42.11 59.17
C LYS A 113 2.36 43.25 60.18
N LEU A 114 1.31 44.05 60.48
CA LEU A 114 0.86 44.51 61.81
C LEU A 114 1.81 45.29 62.75
N SER A 115 1.45 46.54 63.07
CA SER A 115 0.90 46.90 64.42
C SER A 115 0.52 48.38 64.60
N LYS A 116 -0.47 48.59 65.49
CA LYS A 116 -0.71 49.77 66.34
C LYS A 116 -0.48 49.28 67.80
N PRO A 117 -0.30 50.10 68.87
CA PRO A 117 -0.97 51.39 69.08
C PRO A 117 -0.20 52.47 69.90
N ASN A 118 -0.91 53.58 70.21
CA ASN A 118 -0.75 54.43 71.41
C ASN A 118 0.59 55.17 71.64
N SER A 119 0.72 56.01 72.69
CA SER A 119 -0.09 57.19 73.09
C SER A 119 0.69 57.90 74.22
N GLY A 120 0.60 59.23 74.35
CA GLY A 120 1.24 59.91 75.49
C GLY A 120 1.37 61.43 75.38
N LEU A 121 0.91 62.13 76.42
CA LEU A 121 1.21 63.54 76.72
C LEU A 121 2.74 63.72 76.94
N LEU A 122 3.33 64.88 76.69
CA LEU A 122 3.45 65.91 77.74
C LEU A 122 3.82 67.32 77.25
N LYS A 123 3.57 68.26 78.17
CA LYS A 123 3.71 69.72 78.14
C LYS A 123 4.92 70.29 77.37
N GLY A 124 4.62 71.05 76.31
CA GLY A 124 4.78 72.51 76.28
C GLY A 124 6.16 73.16 76.48
N SER A 125 6.60 73.91 75.46
CA SER A 125 7.26 75.22 75.62
C SER A 125 6.90 76.15 74.46
N THR A 126 7.14 77.44 74.62
CA THR A 126 6.62 78.54 73.79
C THR A 126 7.38 78.80 72.48
N GLN A 127 6.67 79.41 71.53
CA GLN A 127 7.17 80.33 70.49
C GLN A 127 8.32 79.85 69.56
N ASN A 128 7.94 79.42 68.35
CA ASN A 128 8.22 80.23 67.15
C ASN A 128 7.39 79.75 65.94
N ILE A 129 6.25 80.40 65.69
CA ILE A 129 5.47 80.18 64.47
C ILE A 129 6.11 81.00 63.34
N ASN A 130 6.98 80.37 62.57
CA ASN A 130 7.52 80.94 61.33
C ASN A 130 6.37 81.37 60.41
N LYS A 131 6.26 82.67 60.10
CA LYS A 131 5.20 83.21 59.24
C LYS A 131 5.13 82.48 57.88
N HIS A 132 6.30 82.18 57.31
CA HIS A 132 6.42 81.42 56.06
C HIS A 132 5.84 79.99 56.15
N THR A 133 5.68 79.37 57.32
CA THR A 133 5.09 78.01 57.40
C THR A 133 3.61 78.01 57.05
N LEU A 134 2.84 78.99 57.53
CA LEU A 134 1.43 79.15 57.16
C LEU A 134 1.29 79.60 55.70
N GLU A 135 2.17 80.49 55.25
CA GLU A 135 2.23 80.99 53.87
C GLU A 135 2.53 79.87 52.86
N ILE A 136 3.53 79.02 53.14
CA ILE A 136 3.86 77.83 52.34
C ILE A 136 2.71 76.80 52.40
N GLN A 137 2.06 76.60 53.55
CA GLN A 137 0.87 75.74 53.63
C GLN A 137 -0.29 76.29 52.78
N PHE A 138 -0.51 77.60 52.76
CA PHE A 138 -1.53 78.25 51.94
C PHE A 138 -1.19 78.16 50.45
N LEU A 139 0.08 78.38 50.08
CA LEU A 139 0.58 78.23 48.72
C LEU A 139 0.45 76.78 48.22
N ASN A 140 0.76 75.79 49.07
CA ASN A 140 0.62 74.37 48.75
C ASN A 140 -0.85 73.93 48.70
N LYS A 141 -1.73 74.45 49.57
CA LYS A 141 -3.19 74.28 49.43
C LYS A 141 -3.71 74.89 48.13
N LYS A 142 -3.28 76.10 47.77
CA LYS A 142 -3.64 76.79 46.52
C LYS A 142 -3.16 76.01 45.27
N LYS A 143 -1.92 75.50 45.28
CA LYS A 143 -1.39 74.61 44.23
C LYS A 143 -2.17 73.29 44.15
N ARG A 144 -2.48 72.65 45.29
CA ARG A 144 -3.26 71.40 45.33
C ARG A 144 -4.70 71.60 44.84
N LEU A 145 -5.33 72.72 45.18
CA LEU A 145 -6.67 73.08 44.72
C LEU A 145 -6.67 73.40 43.21
N SER A 146 -5.66 74.10 42.70
CA SER A 146 -5.46 74.31 41.26
C SER A 146 -5.23 73.01 40.50
N LEU A 147 -4.47 72.05 41.05
CA LEU A 147 -4.31 70.71 40.48
C LEU A 147 -5.62 69.93 40.48
N LEU A 148 -6.36 69.90 41.58
CA LEU A 148 -7.67 69.24 41.66
C LEU A 148 -8.71 69.89 40.73
N HIS A 149 -8.65 71.21 40.54
CA HIS A 149 -9.51 71.93 39.59
C HIS A 149 -9.17 71.54 38.14
N LYS A 150 -7.88 71.44 37.77
CA LYS A 150 -7.47 70.90 36.47
C LYS A 150 -7.96 69.46 36.28
N ASP A 151 -7.73 68.59 37.26
CA ASP A 151 -8.10 67.17 37.20
C ASP A 151 -9.63 67.01 37.08
N LEU A 152 -10.42 67.83 37.78
CA LEU A 152 -11.88 67.88 37.65
C LEU A 152 -12.34 68.28 36.24
N ILE A 153 -11.73 69.31 35.64
CA ILE A 153 -12.00 69.71 34.24
C ILE A 153 -11.62 68.57 33.27
N GLU A 154 -10.49 67.91 33.52
CA GLU A 154 -10.00 66.79 32.69
C GLU A 154 -10.90 65.55 32.79
N LYS A 155 -11.59 65.33 33.93
CA LYS A 155 -12.66 64.32 34.06
C LYS A 155 -14.02 64.77 33.52
N GLN A 156 -14.36 66.07 33.57
CA GLN A 156 -15.60 66.58 33.00
C GLN A 156 -15.59 66.58 31.46
N LYS A 157 -14.43 66.80 30.83
CA LYS A 157 -14.32 66.84 29.36
C LYS A 157 -14.89 65.60 28.64
N PRO A 158 -14.51 64.34 28.94
CA PRO A 158 -15.09 63.18 28.26
C PRO A 158 -16.60 63.00 28.55
N VAL A 159 -17.12 63.55 29.66
CA VAL A 159 -18.57 63.56 29.94
C VAL A 159 -19.30 64.58 29.06
N LEU A 160 -18.68 65.75 28.80
CA LEU A 160 -19.18 66.74 27.84
C LEU A 160 -19.16 66.20 26.41
N ASP A 161 -18.07 65.55 25.99
CA ASP A 161 -17.92 64.95 24.66
C ASP A 161 -18.97 63.82 24.45
N LEU A 162 -19.25 63.02 25.49
CA LEU A 162 -20.31 62.00 25.48
C LEU A 162 -21.71 62.64 25.45
N TYR A 163 -21.96 63.72 26.19
CA TYR A 163 -23.24 64.43 26.17
C TYR A 163 -23.51 65.10 24.82
N GLN A 164 -22.51 65.74 24.20
CA GLN A 164 -22.65 66.27 22.84
C GLN A 164 -22.92 65.17 21.80
N SER A 165 -22.35 63.98 22.01
CA SER A 165 -22.65 62.80 21.18
C SER A 165 -24.09 62.31 21.38
N LEU A 166 -24.58 62.27 22.62
CA LEU A 166 -25.97 61.95 22.95
C LEU A 166 -26.96 62.98 22.39
N VAL A 167 -26.62 64.28 22.42
CA VAL A 167 -27.42 65.35 21.80
C VAL A 167 -27.45 65.23 20.27
N HIS A 168 -26.35 64.84 19.63
CA HIS A 168 -26.34 64.53 18.20
C HIS A 168 -27.19 63.28 17.85
N ILE A 169 -27.16 62.26 18.70
CA ILE A 169 -28.00 61.06 18.53
C ILE A 169 -29.47 61.40 18.75
N LYS A 170 -29.80 62.20 19.77
CA LYS A 170 -31.14 62.75 20.01
C LYS A 170 -31.66 63.47 18.77
N LYS A 171 -30.91 64.44 18.25
CA LYS A 171 -31.32 65.23 17.08
C LYS A 171 -31.62 64.33 15.87
N LYS A 172 -30.79 63.30 15.63
CA LYS A 172 -31.06 62.30 14.58
C LYS A 172 -32.32 61.46 14.84
N LEU A 173 -32.60 61.11 16.10
CA LEU A 173 -33.83 60.37 16.45
C LEU A 173 -35.09 61.25 16.29
N GLU A 174 -34.99 62.54 16.61
CA GLU A 174 -36.03 63.55 16.35
C GLU A 174 -36.23 63.77 14.84
N GLU A 175 -35.15 63.83 14.04
CA GLU A 175 -35.19 63.82 12.57
C GLU A 175 -35.85 62.54 12.00
N PHE A 176 -35.77 61.41 12.71
CA PHE A 176 -36.51 60.17 12.41
C PHE A 176 -37.90 60.10 13.07
N GLY A 177 -38.45 61.23 13.56
CA GLY A 177 -39.80 61.33 14.10
C GLY A 177 -40.01 60.69 15.48
N LYS A 178 -38.94 60.34 16.20
CA LYS A 178 -39.01 59.80 17.57
C LYS A 178 -38.64 60.88 18.57
N ASN A 179 -39.63 61.31 19.34
CA ASN A 179 -39.44 62.32 20.38
C ASN A 179 -38.69 61.71 21.59
N VAL A 180 -37.56 62.31 21.99
CA VAL A 180 -36.68 61.78 23.05
C VAL A 180 -36.32 62.87 24.04
N CYS A 181 -36.84 62.76 25.26
CA CYS A 181 -36.36 63.55 26.39
C CYS A 181 -34.93 63.12 26.77
N LEU A 182 -34.07 64.12 26.94
CA LEU A 182 -32.75 64.01 27.56
C LEU A 182 -32.69 65.17 28.54
N ASP A 183 -32.50 64.86 29.81
CA ASP A 183 -32.41 65.89 30.84
C ASP A 183 -31.17 66.76 30.61
N GLU A 184 -31.28 68.04 30.97
CA GLU A 184 -30.12 68.93 31.02
C GLU A 184 -29.18 68.47 32.13
N ILE A 185 -27.97 68.07 31.79
CA ILE A 185 -26.93 67.85 32.79
C ILE A 185 -26.61 69.20 33.42
N LYS A 186 -27.09 69.41 34.65
CA LYS A 186 -26.79 70.60 35.47
C LYS A 186 -25.32 70.60 35.90
N LEU A 187 -24.47 70.97 34.95
CA LEU A 187 -23.06 71.30 35.16
C LEU A 187 -22.97 72.50 36.11
N ILE A 188 -21.99 72.48 37.01
CA ILE A 188 -21.71 73.61 37.91
C ILE A 188 -21.27 74.81 37.05
N PRO A 189 -21.98 75.95 37.04
CA PRO A 189 -21.63 77.08 36.18
C PRO A 189 -20.30 77.72 36.62
N TYR A 190 -19.22 77.46 35.88
CA TYR A 190 -17.91 78.06 36.13
C TYR A 190 -17.74 79.35 35.32
N SER A 191 -18.39 80.42 35.80
CA SER A 191 -18.25 81.78 35.26
C SER A 191 -18.23 82.78 36.42
N GLY A 192 -17.04 83.05 36.95
CA GLY A 192 -16.80 84.08 37.96
C GLY A 192 -17.54 83.90 39.29
N ILE A 193 -16.84 83.40 40.32
CA ILE A 193 -17.23 83.73 41.70
C ILE A 193 -16.88 85.21 41.90
N GLN A 194 -17.79 86.10 41.49
CA GLN A 194 -17.93 87.38 42.18
C GLN A 194 -18.49 87.09 43.57
N GLU A 195 -18.02 87.82 44.57
CA GLU A 195 -18.49 87.69 45.95
C GLU A 195 -19.86 88.38 46.09
N THR A 196 -20.90 87.76 45.51
CA THR A 196 -22.27 88.06 45.92
C THR A 196 -22.39 87.69 47.39
N GLN A 197 -22.41 88.70 48.25
CA GLN A 197 -22.78 88.56 49.66
C GLN A 197 -24.21 88.00 49.70
N LYS A 198 -24.32 86.68 49.84
CA LYS A 198 -25.54 86.06 50.34
C LYS A 198 -25.50 86.15 51.85
N ASP A 199 -26.66 86.47 52.41
CA ASP A 199 -26.86 86.69 53.82
C ASP A 199 -26.35 85.51 54.63
N ILE A 200 -25.32 85.76 55.44
CA ILE A 200 -25.08 84.94 56.61
C ILE A 200 -26.18 85.34 57.58
N GLU A 201 -27.19 84.49 57.76
CA GLU A 201 -28.18 84.64 58.83
C GLU A 201 -27.43 84.68 60.18
N ALA A 202 -27.21 85.90 60.68
CA ALA A 202 -26.48 86.14 61.91
C ALA A 202 -27.34 85.68 63.09
N GLY A 203 -27.05 84.48 63.60
CA GLY A 203 -27.85 83.85 64.65
C GLY A 203 -27.96 84.71 65.91
N ALA A 204 -29.20 85.06 66.27
CA ALA A 204 -29.63 85.52 67.59
C ALA A 204 -28.78 86.64 68.25
N GLY A 205 -28.30 87.61 67.47
CA GLY A 205 -27.64 88.82 67.97
C GLY A 205 -28.51 90.06 67.76
N GLU A 206 -29.20 90.52 68.81
CA GLU A 206 -29.99 91.75 68.76
C GLU A 206 -29.07 92.96 68.47
N SER A 207 -29.41 93.72 67.42
CA SER A 207 -28.57 94.83 66.95
C SER A 207 -28.82 96.10 67.76
N VAL A 208 -27.74 96.73 68.22
CA VAL A 208 -27.79 98.03 68.90
C VAL A 208 -28.26 99.09 67.89
N PRO A 209 -29.22 99.97 68.22
CA PRO A 209 -29.71 100.99 67.30
C PRO A 209 -28.58 101.84 66.72
N ALA A 210 -28.49 101.86 65.38
CA ALA A 210 -27.37 102.47 64.66
C ALA A 210 -27.18 103.96 65.00
N GLU A 211 -28.25 104.67 65.31
CA GLU A 211 -28.27 106.09 65.69
C GLU A 211 -27.49 106.35 66.98
N VAL A 212 -27.55 105.44 67.97
CA VAL A 212 -26.80 105.54 69.23
C VAL A 212 -25.31 105.33 68.96
N VAL A 213 -24.97 104.33 68.15
CA VAL A 213 -23.58 104.05 67.75
C VAL A 213 -23.00 105.23 66.94
N PHE A 214 -23.77 105.77 66.00
CA PHE A 214 -23.35 106.88 65.13
C PHE A 214 -23.19 108.21 65.87
N GLY A 215 -24.12 108.54 66.77
CA GLY A 215 -24.02 109.73 67.63
C GLY A 215 -22.82 109.66 68.58
N MET A 216 -22.50 108.47 69.08
CA MET A 216 -21.29 108.23 69.88
C MET A 216 -20.01 108.33 69.05
N GLN A 217 -19.95 107.70 67.87
CA GLN A 217 -18.80 107.78 66.98
C GLN A 217 -18.51 109.25 66.60
N THR A 218 -19.55 110.00 66.19
CA THR A 218 -19.45 111.43 65.87
C THR A 218 -18.91 112.25 67.04
N SER A 219 -19.34 111.93 68.27
CA SER A 219 -18.88 112.60 69.49
C SER A 219 -17.41 112.29 69.81
N ILE A 220 -16.99 111.03 69.63
CA ILE A 220 -15.60 110.58 69.82
C ILE A 220 -14.67 111.20 68.76
N GLU A 221 -15.09 111.26 67.49
CA GLU A 221 -14.30 111.83 66.41
C GLU A 221 -14.11 113.34 66.49
N ASN A 222 -15.00 114.08 67.17
CA ASN A 222 -14.91 115.54 67.23
C ASN A 222 -13.94 116.05 68.30
N ILE A 223 -13.72 115.32 69.40
CA ILE A 223 -12.79 115.69 70.49
C ILE A 223 -11.33 115.84 70.00
N PRO A 224 -10.78 114.96 69.14
CA PRO A 224 -9.45 115.16 68.56
C PRO A 224 -9.34 116.36 67.61
N LYS A 225 -10.43 116.72 66.91
CA LYS A 225 -10.45 117.79 65.90
C LYS A 225 -10.30 119.17 66.57
N THR A 226 -11.13 119.44 67.57
CA THR A 226 -11.05 120.67 68.41
C THR A 226 -9.73 120.79 69.16
N LEU A 227 -9.22 119.68 69.73
CA LEU A 227 -7.90 119.69 70.39
C LEU A 227 -6.77 120.02 69.41
N THR A 228 -6.82 119.50 68.18
CA THR A 228 -5.84 119.81 67.12
C THR A 228 -5.86 121.29 66.75
N GLU A 229 -7.04 121.91 66.70
CA GLU A 229 -7.21 123.34 66.39
C GLU A 229 -6.66 124.24 67.51
N ILE A 230 -6.85 123.89 68.79
CA ILE A 230 -6.22 124.61 69.92
C ILE A 230 -4.69 124.45 69.87
N CYS A 231 -4.18 123.25 69.60
CA CYS A 231 -2.74 123.01 69.43
C CYS A 231 -2.14 123.82 68.27
N LYS A 232 -2.89 124.03 67.19
CA LYS A 232 -2.47 124.90 66.08
C LYS A 232 -2.38 126.36 66.52
N ASN A 233 -3.41 126.89 67.18
CA ASN A 233 -3.42 128.26 67.71
C ASN A 233 -2.27 128.52 68.71
N LEU A 234 -1.88 127.52 69.51
CA LEU A 234 -0.70 127.59 70.38
C LEU A 234 0.62 127.67 69.61
N LEU A 235 0.75 126.94 68.50
CA LEU A 235 1.94 126.97 67.64
C LEU A 235 2.04 128.27 66.84
N ASP A 236 0.93 128.74 66.27
CA ASP A 236 0.91 130.00 65.51
C ASP A 236 1.29 131.18 66.42
N ARG A 237 0.79 131.23 67.65
CA ARG A 237 1.22 132.25 68.64
C ARG A 237 2.64 132.09 69.14
N ARG A 238 3.17 130.86 69.21
CA ARG A 238 4.60 130.64 69.47
C ARG A 238 5.45 131.26 68.36
N ASN A 239 5.00 131.20 67.11
CA ASN A 239 5.69 131.83 65.99
C ASN A 239 5.67 133.37 66.14
N ASN A 240 4.53 133.97 66.48
CA ASN A 240 4.44 135.41 66.77
C ASN A 240 5.41 135.85 67.90
N ILE A 241 5.57 135.04 68.95
CA ILE A 241 6.54 135.30 70.03
C ILE A 241 7.99 135.20 69.51
N ILE A 242 8.28 134.27 68.60
CA ILE A 242 9.61 134.12 67.97
C ILE A 242 9.90 135.31 67.04
N GLU A 243 8.94 135.75 66.24
CA GLU A 243 9.06 136.92 65.37
C GLU A 243 9.28 138.21 66.17
N LEU A 244 8.58 138.37 67.31
CA LEU A 244 8.82 139.48 68.24
C LEU A 244 10.25 139.44 68.82
N LEU A 245 10.72 138.26 69.26
CA LEU A 245 12.08 138.09 69.79
C LEU A 245 13.16 138.34 68.74
N ASP A 246 12.94 137.94 67.49
CA ASP A 246 13.86 138.18 66.37
C ASP A 246 13.89 139.67 65.97
N SER A 247 12.73 140.36 65.99
CA SER A 247 12.63 141.80 65.77
C SER A 247 13.34 142.61 66.88
N VAL A 248 13.26 142.16 68.13
CA VAL A 248 14.02 142.73 69.27
C VAL A 248 15.52 142.47 69.12
N LEU A 249 15.94 141.28 68.69
CA LEU A 249 17.36 140.97 68.41
C LEU A 249 17.94 141.85 67.30
N LYS A 250 17.12 142.24 66.31
CA LYS A 250 17.47 143.21 65.26
C LYS A 250 17.41 144.67 65.69
N SER A 251 16.93 144.96 66.90
CA SER A 251 16.69 146.31 67.44
C SER A 251 15.67 147.13 66.60
N GLU A 252 14.69 146.46 65.99
CA GLU A 252 13.68 147.07 65.11
C GLU A 252 12.46 147.62 65.87
N ILE A 253 12.37 147.41 67.19
CA ILE A 253 11.23 147.75 68.05
C ILE A 253 11.74 148.45 69.33
N ASP A 254 11.11 149.57 69.72
CA ASP A 254 11.44 150.29 70.96
C ASP A 254 10.92 149.56 72.23
N ALA A 255 11.52 149.87 73.39
CA ALA A 255 11.13 149.30 74.67
C ALA A 255 9.65 149.54 75.05
N GLY A 256 9.05 150.65 74.60
CA GLY A 256 7.62 150.91 74.78
C GLY A 256 6.75 149.93 73.96
N ASP A 257 6.96 149.91 72.65
CA ASP A 257 6.22 149.03 71.72
C ASP A 257 6.40 147.54 72.07
N LEU A 258 7.59 147.14 72.51
CA LEU A 258 7.87 145.79 73.00
C LEU A 258 7.04 145.45 74.23
N ASN A 259 6.94 146.36 75.20
CA ASN A 259 6.13 146.14 76.41
C ASN A 259 4.64 145.98 76.06
N ASP A 260 4.11 146.82 75.16
CA ASP A 260 2.71 146.76 74.76
C ASP A 260 2.37 145.51 73.94
N GLN A 261 3.30 145.05 73.08
CA GLN A 261 3.17 143.76 72.39
C GLN A 261 3.29 142.57 73.35
N ILE A 262 4.15 142.63 74.37
CA ILE A 262 4.21 141.62 75.44
C ILE A 262 2.90 141.60 76.25
N GLU A 263 2.30 142.76 76.57
CA GLU A 263 1.00 142.81 77.24
C GLU A 263 -0.17 142.38 76.34
N ALA A 264 -0.08 142.58 75.03
CA ALA A 264 -1.02 142.00 74.07
C ALA A 264 -0.92 140.46 74.08
N LEU A 265 0.29 139.91 73.95
CA LEU A 265 0.53 138.46 73.99
C LEU A 265 0.16 137.82 75.34
N LYS A 266 0.32 138.52 76.47
CA LYS A 266 -0.19 138.09 77.78
C LYS A 266 -1.72 138.03 77.82
N ARG A 267 -2.41 139.10 77.37
CA ARG A 267 -3.88 139.15 77.28
C ARG A 267 -4.43 138.06 76.36
N GLU A 268 -3.80 137.86 75.20
CA GLU A 268 -4.09 136.74 74.31
C GLU A 268 -3.86 135.39 74.99
N GLY A 269 -2.76 135.23 75.73
CA GLY A 269 -2.45 134.02 76.49
C GLY A 269 -3.51 133.67 77.53
N THR A 270 -4.04 134.66 78.27
CA THR A 270 -5.13 134.42 79.24
C THR A 270 -6.45 134.07 78.55
N GLN A 271 -6.77 134.68 77.40
CA GLN A 271 -7.93 134.30 76.59
C GLN A 271 -7.87 132.85 76.10
N LEU A 272 -6.72 132.41 75.56
CA LEU A 272 -6.56 131.04 75.04
C LEU A 272 -6.51 130.01 76.17
N LYS A 273 -5.97 130.36 77.34
CA LYS A 273 -6.15 129.54 78.54
C LYS A 273 -7.63 129.39 78.90
N SER A 274 -8.38 130.49 78.97
CA SER A 274 -9.82 130.45 79.24
C SER A 274 -10.61 129.65 78.20
N HIS A 275 -10.19 129.65 76.93
CA HIS A 275 -10.79 128.85 75.87
C HIS A 275 -10.47 127.35 76.03
N LEU A 276 -9.22 127.00 76.35
CA LEU A 276 -8.82 125.62 76.64
C LEU A 276 -9.57 125.08 77.87
N ASP A 277 -9.67 125.85 78.96
CA ASP A 277 -10.41 125.47 80.17
C ASP A 277 -11.90 125.23 79.86
N MET A 278 -12.51 126.05 79.00
CA MET A 278 -13.91 125.89 78.54
C MET A 278 -14.10 124.61 77.70
N VAL A 279 -13.21 124.34 76.75
CA VAL A 279 -13.27 123.16 75.88
C VAL A 279 -12.99 121.86 76.65
N LEU A 280 -12.12 121.90 77.66
CA LEU A 280 -11.92 120.79 78.60
C LEU A 280 -13.22 120.44 79.35
N ILE A 281 -13.93 121.42 79.90
CA ILE A 281 -15.22 121.22 80.57
C ILE A 281 -16.27 120.62 79.62
N GLU A 282 -16.34 121.12 78.38
CA GLU A 282 -17.28 120.62 77.38
C GLU A 282 -16.98 119.16 76.98
N HIS A 283 -15.71 118.82 76.75
CA HIS A 283 -15.29 117.46 76.39
C HIS A 283 -15.46 116.47 77.55
N GLU A 284 -15.14 116.87 78.78
CA GLU A 284 -15.39 116.06 79.97
C GLU A 284 -16.91 115.83 80.19
N GLY A 285 -17.75 116.82 79.86
CA GLY A 285 -19.20 116.67 79.78
C GLY A 285 -19.63 115.58 78.78
N LYS A 286 -19.18 115.68 77.53
CA LYS A 286 -19.50 114.71 76.45
C LYS A 286 -19.03 113.29 76.79
N ILE A 287 -17.85 113.14 77.41
CA ILE A 287 -17.32 111.83 77.84
C ILE A 287 -18.20 111.23 78.96
N ARG A 288 -18.64 112.02 79.95
CA ARG A 288 -19.56 111.55 81.00
C ARG A 288 -20.91 111.09 80.43
N GLU A 289 -21.43 111.77 79.41
CA GLU A 289 -22.67 111.40 78.73
C GLU A 289 -22.54 110.11 77.92
N ILE A 290 -21.44 109.96 77.18
CA ILE A 290 -21.05 108.71 76.49
C ILE A 290 -21.06 107.52 77.46
N VAL A 291 -20.40 107.65 78.62
CA VAL A 291 -20.32 106.57 79.63
C VAL A 291 -21.70 106.25 80.21
N ARG A 292 -22.53 107.28 80.50
CA ARG A 292 -23.89 107.10 81.01
C ARG A 292 -24.76 106.32 80.02
N ASN A 293 -24.65 106.62 78.73
CA ASN A 293 -25.41 105.94 77.68
C ASN A 293 -24.99 104.48 77.52
N TRP A 294 -23.69 104.16 77.65
CA TRP A 294 -23.21 102.77 77.69
C TRP A 294 -23.69 101.99 78.92
N GLN A 295 -23.68 102.61 80.10
CA GLN A 295 -24.20 101.97 81.31
C GLN A 295 -25.70 101.69 81.22
N LYS A 296 -26.48 102.58 80.61
CA LYS A 296 -27.91 102.33 80.36
C LYS A 296 -28.09 101.12 79.42
N LEU A 297 -27.39 101.10 78.29
CA LEU A 297 -27.45 100.01 77.31
C LEU A 297 -27.04 98.63 77.89
N LEU A 298 -26.19 98.63 78.93
CA LEU A 298 -25.79 97.41 79.63
C LEU A 298 -26.87 96.93 80.63
N ASN A 299 -27.54 97.88 81.31
CA ASN A 299 -28.54 97.59 82.34
C ASN A 299 -29.90 97.19 81.77
N ASP A 300 -30.27 97.68 80.58
CA ASP A 300 -31.50 97.27 79.88
C ASP A 300 -31.46 95.78 79.43
N LYS A 301 -30.32 95.08 79.60
CA LYS A 301 -30.08 93.71 79.11
C LYS A 301 -30.39 92.58 80.12
N THR A 302 -30.86 92.88 81.34
CA THR A 302 -31.03 91.88 82.41
C THR A 302 -32.48 91.46 82.71
N HIS A 303 -33.44 91.75 81.83
CA HIS A 303 -34.84 91.33 82.00
C HIS A 303 -35.44 90.72 80.72
N ILE A 304 -36.33 89.73 80.93
CA ILE A 304 -37.21 89.01 79.97
C ILE A 304 -36.62 87.74 79.34
N GLY A 305 -37.05 86.57 79.85
CA GLY A 305 -37.47 85.44 78.99
C GLY A 305 -36.44 84.37 78.58
N SER A 306 -35.44 84.03 79.40
CA SER A 306 -34.44 83.00 79.05
C SER A 306 -34.99 81.56 78.91
N ASP A 307 -35.79 81.10 79.88
CA ASP A 307 -35.87 79.66 80.17
C ASP A 307 -36.71 78.89 79.15
N ASN A 308 -37.93 79.35 78.82
CA ASN A 308 -38.78 78.74 77.78
C ASN A 308 -38.05 78.63 76.43
N LYS A 309 -37.21 79.62 76.11
CA LYS A 309 -36.49 79.69 74.83
C LYS A 309 -35.27 78.75 74.79
N ILE A 310 -34.78 78.31 75.95
CA ILE A 310 -33.80 77.22 76.06
C ILE A 310 -34.50 75.88 75.89
N GLU A 311 -35.69 75.68 76.48
CA GLU A 311 -36.47 74.45 76.34
C GLU A 311 -36.91 74.19 74.87
N GLU A 312 -37.37 75.23 74.16
CA GLU A 312 -37.64 75.16 72.71
C GLU A 312 -36.41 74.75 71.89
N LEU A 313 -35.23 75.28 72.22
CA LEU A 313 -33.97 74.94 71.55
C LEU A 313 -33.51 73.52 71.88
N GLU A 314 -33.73 73.04 73.10
CA GLU A 314 -33.46 71.66 73.48
C GLU A 314 -34.39 70.65 72.80
N GLU A 315 -35.69 70.95 72.67
CA GLU A 315 -36.62 70.10 71.93
C GLU A 315 -36.28 70.09 70.43
N SER A 316 -35.99 71.25 69.85
CA SER A 316 -35.52 71.35 68.46
C SER A 316 -34.22 70.56 68.23
N LEU A 317 -33.27 70.60 69.16
CA LEU A 317 -32.05 69.78 69.13
C LEU A 317 -32.36 68.28 69.22
N LYS A 318 -33.28 67.85 70.10
CA LYS A 318 -33.73 66.44 70.21
C LYS A 318 -34.40 65.95 68.91
N VAL A 319 -35.19 66.81 68.26
CA VAL A 319 -35.79 66.54 66.93
C VAL A 319 -34.71 66.45 65.85
N GLN A 320 -33.73 67.37 65.83
CA GLN A 320 -32.63 67.36 64.86
C GLN A 320 -31.69 66.16 65.06
N GLU A 321 -31.42 65.75 66.29
CA GLU A 321 -30.72 64.49 66.60
C GLU A 321 -31.49 63.27 66.06
N LYS A 322 -32.81 63.23 66.26
CA LYS A 322 -33.64 62.13 65.77
C LYS A 322 -33.62 62.07 64.23
N LEU A 323 -33.85 63.21 63.56
CA LEU A 323 -33.75 63.31 62.10
C LEU A 323 -32.36 62.91 61.59
N THR A 324 -31.29 63.23 62.34
CA THR A 324 -29.91 62.80 62.02
C THR A 324 -29.73 61.28 62.18
N LYS A 325 -30.33 60.66 63.21
CA LYS A 325 -30.30 59.20 63.40
C LYS A 325 -31.09 58.48 62.31
N ASP A 326 -32.30 58.97 61.99
CA ASP A 326 -33.16 58.45 60.93
C ASP A 326 -32.48 58.58 59.54
N ALA A 327 -31.86 59.73 59.25
CA ALA A 327 -31.09 59.94 58.02
C ALA A 327 -29.86 59.01 57.92
N ASN A 328 -29.14 58.79 59.02
CA ASN A 328 -28.02 57.84 59.04
C ASN A 328 -28.49 56.40 58.81
N GLN A 329 -29.66 55.99 59.34
CA GLN A 329 -30.23 54.68 59.05
C GLN A 329 -30.60 54.55 57.56
N VAL A 330 -31.21 55.57 56.96
CA VAL A 330 -31.49 55.60 55.50
C VAL A 330 -30.19 55.51 54.69
N ILE A 331 -29.11 56.18 55.09
CA ILE A 331 -27.80 56.06 54.44
C ILE A 331 -27.25 54.63 54.53
N LEU A 332 -27.34 53.97 55.70
CA LEU A 332 -26.90 52.58 55.87
C LEU A 332 -27.74 51.61 55.01
N ASP A 333 -29.06 51.78 54.97
CA ASP A 333 -29.96 50.96 54.15
C ASP A 333 -29.70 51.16 52.65
N LEU A 334 -29.39 52.38 52.22
CA LEU A 334 -28.99 52.68 50.84
C LEU A 334 -27.61 52.11 50.50
N GLN A 335 -26.63 52.20 51.38
CA GLN A 335 -25.32 51.57 51.22
C GLN A 335 -25.45 50.05 51.08
N LYS A 336 -26.25 49.41 51.94
CA LYS A 336 -26.54 47.98 51.85
C LYS A 336 -27.22 47.62 50.53
N LYS A 337 -28.26 48.33 50.11
CA LYS A 337 -28.93 48.12 48.81
C LYS A 337 -27.99 48.30 47.62
N LEU A 338 -27.01 49.20 47.71
CA LEU A 338 -25.99 49.43 46.68
C LEU A 338 -25.03 48.23 46.61
N GLU A 339 -24.59 47.71 47.76
CA GLU A 339 -23.69 46.55 47.81
C GLU A 339 -24.40 45.23 47.42
N ASP A 340 -25.66 45.04 47.83
CA ASP A 340 -26.51 43.94 47.36
C ASP A 340 -26.68 43.99 45.82
N LYS A 341 -26.86 45.20 45.27
CA LYS A 341 -26.89 45.42 43.81
C LYS A 341 -25.56 45.10 43.14
N ARG A 342 -24.41 45.48 43.73
CA ARG A 342 -23.06 45.14 43.21
C ARG A 342 -22.83 43.64 43.19
N SER A 343 -23.02 42.97 44.32
CA SER A 343 -22.87 41.50 44.43
C SER A 343 -23.69 40.75 43.39
N ASN A 344 -24.89 41.25 43.05
CA ASN A 344 -25.73 40.65 42.02
C ASN A 344 -25.30 40.98 40.58
N HIS A 345 -24.68 42.15 40.32
CA HIS A 345 -24.02 42.41 39.05
C HIS A 345 -22.77 41.53 38.88
N ASP A 346 -21.95 41.36 39.92
CA ASP A 346 -20.75 40.52 39.86
C ASP A 346 -21.08 39.05 39.58
N LYS A 347 -22.17 38.52 40.17
CA LYS A 347 -22.71 37.19 39.83
C LYS A 347 -23.13 37.10 38.36
N CYS A 348 -23.92 38.06 37.89
CA CYS A 348 -24.36 38.10 36.49
C CYS A 348 -23.17 38.21 35.51
N ILE A 349 -22.15 39.00 35.85
CA ILE A 349 -20.89 39.08 35.10
C ILE A 349 -20.16 37.74 35.12
N HIS A 350 -20.14 37.01 36.23
CA HIS A 350 -19.52 35.68 36.30
C HIS A 350 -20.28 34.64 35.45
N GLU A 351 -21.61 34.63 35.51
CA GLU A 351 -22.49 33.79 34.69
C GLU A 351 -22.29 34.07 33.20
N LEU A 352 -22.31 35.35 32.78
CA LEU A 352 -22.02 35.75 31.40
C LEU A 352 -20.62 35.34 30.95
N ASN A 353 -19.60 35.49 31.80
CA ASN A 353 -18.24 35.03 31.49
C ASN A 353 -18.18 33.49 31.34
N SER A 354 -18.93 32.74 32.14
CA SER A 354 -19.03 31.28 32.01
C SER A 354 -19.66 30.87 30.67
N VAL A 355 -20.76 31.54 30.28
CA VAL A 355 -21.40 31.35 28.96
C VAL A 355 -20.44 31.71 27.82
N ILE A 356 -19.69 32.81 27.94
CA ILE A 356 -18.68 33.23 26.94
C ILE A 356 -17.58 32.18 26.77
N HIS A 357 -17.12 31.53 27.85
CA HIS A 357 -16.16 30.44 27.76
C HIS A 357 -16.78 29.20 27.09
N GLY A 358 -17.97 28.78 27.51
CA GLY A 358 -18.67 27.64 26.88
C GLY A 358 -18.92 27.83 25.37
N LEU A 359 -19.28 29.05 24.95
CA LEU A 359 -19.42 29.40 23.53
C LEU A 359 -18.08 29.40 22.78
N LYS A 360 -17.00 29.88 23.42
CA LYS A 360 -15.65 29.86 22.84
C LYS A 360 -15.13 28.44 22.62
N ASP A 361 -15.37 27.55 23.58
CA ASP A 361 -14.96 26.15 23.49
C ASP A 361 -15.78 25.41 22.41
N GLN A 362 -17.07 25.74 22.26
CA GLN A 362 -17.90 25.26 21.14
C GLN A 362 -17.39 25.76 19.78
N ILE A 363 -17.00 27.04 19.67
CA ILE A 363 -16.39 27.58 18.44
C ILE A 363 -15.11 26.81 18.10
N GLN A 364 -14.19 26.61 19.04
CA GLN A 364 -12.95 25.86 18.80
C GLN A 364 -13.22 24.40 18.38
N LYS A 365 -14.24 23.76 18.95
CA LYS A 365 -14.65 22.40 18.55
C LYS A 365 -15.17 22.37 17.10
N VAL A 366 -16.01 23.33 16.72
CA VAL A 366 -16.55 23.45 15.35
C VAL A 366 -15.45 23.81 14.35
N GLU A 367 -14.48 24.65 14.72
CA GLU A 367 -13.30 24.93 13.89
C GLU A 367 -12.45 23.68 13.66
N ALA A 368 -12.23 22.86 14.68
CA ALA A 368 -11.51 21.59 14.57
C ALA A 368 -12.26 20.54 13.73
N GLU A 369 -13.58 20.42 13.90
CA GLU A 369 -14.45 19.55 13.09
C GLU A 369 -14.45 19.98 11.61
N LEU A 370 -14.52 21.29 11.35
CA LEU A 370 -14.44 21.86 10.00
C LEU A 370 -13.09 21.58 9.33
N GLU A 371 -11.97 21.70 10.04
CA GLU A 371 -10.64 21.43 9.47
C GLU A 371 -10.40 19.93 9.24
N ALA A 372 -10.92 19.07 10.12
CA ALA A 372 -10.96 17.63 9.90
C ALA A 372 -11.78 17.27 8.64
N GLU A 373 -12.93 17.90 8.43
CA GLU A 373 -13.77 17.61 7.27
C GLU A 373 -13.22 18.17 5.94
N LYS A 374 -12.49 19.29 5.96
CA LYS A 374 -11.67 19.73 4.82
C LYS A 374 -10.62 18.68 4.46
N LYS A 375 -9.92 18.13 5.46
CA LYS A 375 -8.91 17.08 5.26
C LYS A 375 -9.53 15.80 4.70
N ASN A 376 -10.63 15.33 5.28
CA ASN A 376 -11.43 14.21 4.75
C ASN A 376 -11.80 14.46 3.29
N THR A 377 -12.33 15.65 2.96
CA THR A 377 -12.69 16.04 1.59
C THR A 377 -11.50 15.98 0.62
N THR A 378 -10.29 16.39 1.05
CA THR A 378 -9.08 16.26 0.21
C THR A 378 -8.63 14.81 0.04
N ASP A 379 -8.76 13.97 1.08
CA ASP A 379 -8.40 12.56 1.03
C ASP A 379 -9.40 11.74 0.20
N TYR A 380 -10.70 12.05 0.26
CA TYR A 380 -11.69 11.48 -0.68
C TYR A 380 -11.39 11.91 -2.12
N ARG A 381 -11.02 13.17 -2.36
CA ARG A 381 -10.66 13.66 -3.70
C ARG A 381 -9.42 12.96 -4.27
N SER A 382 -8.40 12.70 -3.45
CA SER A 382 -7.19 11.96 -3.87
C SER A 382 -7.51 10.49 -4.15
N ARG A 383 -8.28 9.81 -3.27
CA ARG A 383 -8.76 8.43 -3.49
C ARG A 383 -9.57 8.31 -4.79
N VAL A 384 -10.48 9.24 -5.07
CA VAL A 384 -11.27 9.26 -6.32
C VAL A 384 -10.38 9.49 -7.54
N SER A 385 -9.39 10.38 -7.46
CA SER A 385 -8.40 10.57 -8.55
C SER A 385 -7.62 9.29 -8.83
N ASN A 386 -7.12 8.61 -7.79
CA ASN A 386 -6.35 7.38 -7.93
C ASN A 386 -7.20 6.23 -8.48
N SER A 387 -8.45 6.09 -8.01
CA SER A 387 -9.43 5.13 -8.55
C SER A 387 -9.74 5.41 -10.03
N LEU A 388 -9.89 6.67 -10.42
CA LEU A 388 -10.09 7.07 -11.82
C LEU A 388 -8.88 6.71 -12.70
N GLN A 389 -7.66 6.87 -12.19
CA GLN A 389 -6.43 6.45 -12.89
C GLN A 389 -6.34 4.92 -13.01
N ALA A 390 -6.56 4.17 -11.93
CA ALA A 390 -6.60 2.70 -11.97
C ALA A 390 -7.66 2.19 -12.97
N SER A 391 -8.85 2.79 -12.96
CA SER A 391 -9.95 2.50 -13.88
C SER A 391 -9.58 2.80 -15.36
N ARG A 392 -8.74 3.81 -15.63
CA ARG A 392 -8.16 4.06 -16.97
C ARG A 392 -7.12 3.01 -17.35
N GLY A 393 -6.26 2.60 -16.41
CA GLY A 393 -5.29 1.51 -16.61
C GLY A 393 -5.98 0.19 -16.97
N LEU A 394 -7.01 -0.19 -16.21
CA LEU A 394 -7.83 -1.38 -16.48
C LEU A 394 -8.51 -1.32 -17.85
N ARG A 395 -9.14 -0.19 -18.23
CA ARG A 395 -9.71 -0.01 -19.59
C ARG A 395 -8.67 -0.16 -20.70
N THR A 396 -7.45 0.32 -20.48
CA THR A 396 -6.35 0.17 -21.45
C THR A 396 -5.96 -1.30 -21.58
N LYS A 397 -5.76 -2.00 -20.46
CA LYS A 397 -5.39 -3.41 -20.45
C LYS A 397 -6.49 -4.33 -21.03
N ILE A 398 -7.76 -3.96 -20.89
CA ILE A 398 -8.88 -4.64 -21.58
C ILE A 398 -8.73 -4.49 -23.10
N ALA A 399 -8.52 -3.29 -23.62
CA ALA A 399 -8.34 -3.07 -25.06
C ALA A 399 -7.12 -3.79 -25.64
N ASP A 400 -6.02 -3.89 -24.87
CA ASP A 400 -4.85 -4.70 -25.25
C ASP A 400 -5.19 -6.19 -25.33
N LEU A 401 -5.93 -6.74 -24.35
CA LEU A 401 -6.36 -8.14 -24.33
C LEU A 401 -7.40 -8.45 -25.41
N GLU A 402 -8.28 -7.52 -25.75
CA GLU A 402 -9.23 -7.65 -26.87
C GLU A 402 -8.48 -7.71 -28.22
N LYS A 403 -7.43 -6.91 -28.38
CA LYS A 403 -6.54 -6.92 -29.56
C LYS A 403 -5.71 -8.20 -29.63
N GLU A 404 -5.20 -8.68 -28.51
CA GLU A 404 -4.47 -9.95 -28.40
C GLU A 404 -5.38 -11.13 -28.76
N LYS A 405 -6.60 -11.17 -28.20
CA LYS A 405 -7.63 -12.15 -28.56
C LYS A 405 -7.93 -12.11 -30.07
N LEU A 406 -8.16 -10.94 -30.65
CA LEU A 406 -8.43 -10.82 -32.10
C LEU A 406 -7.26 -11.37 -32.95
N ASN A 407 -6.02 -11.19 -32.50
CA ASN A 407 -4.85 -11.77 -33.16
C ASN A 407 -4.82 -13.30 -33.04
N LEU A 408 -5.15 -13.87 -31.88
CA LEU A 408 -5.26 -15.32 -31.67
C LEU A 408 -6.43 -15.93 -32.46
N ASP A 409 -7.58 -15.27 -32.51
CA ASP A 409 -8.73 -15.68 -33.34
C ASP A 409 -8.35 -15.72 -34.83
N ASN A 410 -7.58 -14.73 -35.32
CA ASN A 410 -7.05 -14.73 -36.68
C ASN A 410 -6.05 -15.88 -36.93
N GLN A 411 -5.12 -16.14 -36.00
CA GLN A 411 -4.19 -17.27 -36.10
C GLN A 411 -4.92 -18.63 -36.10
N ASN A 412 -5.96 -18.78 -35.26
CA ASN A 412 -6.81 -19.97 -35.22
C ASN A 412 -7.55 -20.17 -36.56
N ASN A 413 -8.13 -19.10 -37.12
CA ASN A 413 -8.75 -19.14 -38.44
C ASN A 413 -7.77 -19.57 -39.55
N ASP A 414 -6.51 -19.13 -39.51
CA ASP A 414 -5.48 -19.54 -40.48
C ASP A 414 -4.97 -20.97 -40.25
N LEU A 415 -4.92 -21.44 -39.00
CA LEU A 415 -4.65 -22.85 -38.69
C LEU A 415 -5.79 -23.76 -39.17
N GLN A 416 -7.05 -23.35 -39.02
CA GLN A 416 -8.21 -24.09 -39.56
C GLN A 416 -8.18 -24.17 -41.10
N LYS A 417 -7.81 -23.09 -41.79
CA LYS A 417 -7.59 -23.10 -43.26
C LYS A 417 -6.51 -24.12 -43.64
N LYS A 418 -5.36 -24.12 -42.95
CA LYS A 418 -4.26 -25.06 -43.19
C LYS A 418 -4.65 -26.51 -42.89
N LEU A 419 -5.36 -26.76 -41.79
CA LEU A 419 -5.86 -28.09 -41.43
C LEU A 419 -6.81 -28.62 -42.51
N LYS A 420 -7.74 -27.79 -43.00
CA LYS A 420 -8.62 -28.16 -44.11
C LYS A 420 -7.83 -28.45 -45.40
N GLN A 421 -6.85 -27.61 -45.76
CA GLN A 421 -5.98 -27.84 -46.92
C GLN A 421 -5.24 -29.18 -46.83
N LEU A 422 -4.68 -29.52 -45.66
CA LEU A 422 -4.03 -30.80 -45.42
C LEU A 422 -5.02 -31.98 -45.47
N GLN A 423 -6.22 -31.81 -44.92
CA GLN A 423 -7.26 -32.84 -44.98
C GLN A 423 -7.73 -33.11 -46.42
N ASP A 424 -7.87 -32.07 -47.24
CA ASP A 424 -8.26 -32.21 -48.65
C ASP A 424 -7.11 -32.76 -49.52
N GLN A 425 -5.84 -32.44 -49.19
CA GLN A 425 -4.66 -33.11 -49.77
C GLN A 425 -4.59 -34.60 -49.40
N LEU A 426 -4.89 -34.96 -48.15
CA LEU A 426 -4.89 -36.34 -47.67
C LEU A 426 -5.97 -37.16 -48.39
N LYS A 427 -7.21 -36.66 -48.49
CA LYS A 427 -8.29 -37.29 -49.29
C LYS A 427 -7.89 -37.47 -50.76
N HIS A 428 -7.20 -36.49 -51.35
CA HIS A 428 -6.70 -36.60 -52.72
C HIS A 428 -5.66 -37.71 -52.85
N LYS A 429 -4.75 -37.86 -51.88
CA LYS A 429 -3.76 -38.94 -51.84
C LYS A 429 -4.37 -40.32 -51.57
N GLU A 430 -5.37 -40.43 -50.70
CA GLU A 430 -6.17 -41.65 -50.54
C GLU A 430 -6.88 -42.03 -51.84
N SER A 431 -7.50 -41.06 -52.52
CA SER A 431 -8.16 -41.28 -53.81
C SER A 431 -7.18 -41.70 -54.91
N GLN A 432 -5.96 -41.14 -54.94
CA GLN A 432 -4.89 -41.58 -55.82
C GLN A 432 -4.48 -43.03 -55.51
N TRP A 433 -4.13 -43.33 -54.26
CA TRP A 433 -3.68 -44.65 -53.85
C TRP A 433 -4.74 -45.74 -54.07
N ASN A 434 -6.02 -45.42 -53.90
CA ASN A 434 -7.12 -46.34 -54.21
C ASN A 434 -7.17 -46.70 -55.69
N LYS A 435 -6.96 -45.74 -56.60
CA LYS A 435 -6.90 -45.99 -58.05
C LYS A 435 -5.70 -46.85 -58.42
N GLU A 436 -4.52 -46.53 -57.89
CA GLU A 436 -3.28 -47.31 -58.10
C GLU A 436 -3.45 -48.75 -57.57
N ARG A 437 -4.11 -48.92 -56.41
CA ARG A 437 -4.43 -50.24 -55.84
C ARG A 437 -5.42 -51.04 -56.70
N GLU A 438 -6.45 -50.38 -57.24
CA GLU A 438 -7.39 -51.02 -58.18
C GLU A 438 -6.71 -51.41 -59.49
N GLU A 439 -5.83 -50.57 -60.03
CA GLU A 439 -5.06 -50.83 -61.25
C GLU A 439 -4.11 -52.01 -61.04
N MET A 440 -3.37 -52.04 -59.93
CA MET A 440 -2.56 -53.20 -59.55
C MET A 440 -3.40 -54.47 -59.35
N SER A 441 -4.61 -54.37 -58.81
CA SER A 441 -5.53 -55.52 -58.68
C SER A 441 -6.03 -56.03 -60.04
N LYS A 442 -6.32 -55.13 -60.99
CA LYS A 442 -6.66 -55.47 -62.39
C LYS A 442 -5.48 -56.14 -63.10
N ASN A 443 -4.27 -55.62 -62.91
CA ASN A 443 -3.03 -56.18 -63.49
C ASN A 443 -2.69 -57.56 -62.91
N MET A 444 -2.82 -57.75 -61.58
CA MET A 444 -2.67 -59.07 -60.94
C MET A 444 -3.67 -60.09 -61.51
N LYS A 445 -4.95 -59.75 -61.61
CA LYS A 445 -5.97 -60.63 -62.21
C LYS A 445 -5.71 -60.94 -63.69
N HIS A 446 -5.16 -59.99 -64.44
CA HIS A 446 -4.76 -60.24 -65.83
C HIS A 446 -3.57 -61.22 -65.91
N GLN A 447 -2.57 -61.08 -65.03
CA GLN A 447 -1.44 -62.03 -64.93
C GLN A 447 -1.91 -63.41 -64.45
N GLU A 448 -2.82 -63.48 -63.48
CA GLU A 448 -3.44 -64.71 -62.99
C GLU A 448 -4.19 -65.45 -64.10
N ASN A 449 -5.03 -64.75 -64.88
CA ASN A 449 -5.71 -65.31 -66.05
C ASN A 449 -4.71 -65.78 -67.13
N MET A 450 -3.62 -65.04 -67.37
CA MET A 450 -2.56 -65.43 -68.30
C MET A 450 -1.83 -66.70 -67.84
N LEU A 451 -1.51 -66.82 -66.55
CA LEU A 451 -0.89 -68.00 -65.95
C LEU A 451 -1.85 -69.20 -65.96
N GLN A 452 -3.14 -68.99 -65.69
CA GLN A 452 -4.16 -70.04 -65.79
C GLN A 452 -4.26 -70.56 -67.22
N LYS A 453 -4.25 -69.69 -68.22
CA LYS A 453 -4.20 -70.09 -69.63
C LYS A 453 -2.92 -70.85 -69.98
N LEU A 454 -1.74 -70.35 -69.58
CA LEU A 454 -0.48 -71.06 -69.81
C LEU A 454 -0.46 -72.44 -69.12
N SER A 455 -1.15 -72.60 -67.99
CA SER A 455 -1.33 -73.89 -67.32
C SER A 455 -2.27 -74.82 -68.08
N SER A 456 -3.40 -74.32 -68.63
CA SER A 456 -4.27 -75.14 -69.48
C SER A 456 -3.57 -75.54 -70.78
N ASP A 457 -2.87 -74.60 -71.42
CA ASP A 457 -2.10 -74.83 -72.64
C ASP A 457 -0.99 -75.86 -72.36
N LYS A 458 -0.24 -75.76 -71.24
CA LYS A 458 0.72 -76.79 -70.79
C LYS A 458 0.03 -78.15 -70.63
N SER A 459 -1.09 -78.23 -69.92
CA SER A 459 -1.76 -79.51 -69.69
C SER A 459 -2.20 -80.18 -71.00
N SER A 460 -2.68 -79.41 -71.99
CA SER A 460 -3.00 -79.90 -73.32
C SER A 460 -1.76 -80.40 -74.08
N PHE A 461 -0.63 -79.70 -74.01
CA PHE A 461 0.63 -80.19 -74.59
C PHE A 461 1.15 -81.45 -73.89
N GLU A 462 0.96 -81.57 -72.57
CA GLU A 462 1.44 -82.72 -71.78
C GLU A 462 0.60 -83.97 -72.02
N THR A 463 -0.74 -83.84 -72.13
CA THR A 463 -1.61 -84.92 -72.62
C THR A 463 -1.24 -85.32 -74.06
N ARG A 464 -1.08 -84.36 -74.97
CA ARG A 464 -0.70 -84.65 -76.36
C ARG A 464 0.68 -85.31 -76.49
N LEU A 465 1.61 -84.99 -75.58
CA LEU A 465 2.90 -85.65 -75.50
C LEU A 465 2.76 -87.11 -75.03
N GLN A 466 1.88 -87.38 -74.06
CA GLN A 466 1.57 -88.74 -73.62
C GLN A 466 0.88 -89.56 -74.73
N GLU A 467 -0.06 -88.96 -75.47
CA GLU A 467 -0.70 -89.58 -76.64
C GLU A 467 0.35 -90.00 -77.69
N VAL A 468 1.23 -89.07 -78.12
CA VAL A 468 2.28 -89.34 -79.10
C VAL A 468 3.34 -90.33 -78.56
N GLN A 469 3.59 -90.36 -77.26
CA GLN A 469 4.45 -91.37 -76.64
C GLN A 469 3.80 -92.77 -76.69
N GLY A 470 2.49 -92.87 -76.44
CA GLY A 470 1.74 -94.13 -76.56
C GLY A 470 1.63 -94.62 -78.01
N GLU A 471 1.35 -93.72 -78.97
CA GLU A 471 1.41 -94.03 -80.40
C GLU A 471 2.79 -94.54 -80.81
N ARG A 472 3.85 -93.92 -80.29
CA ARG A 472 5.23 -94.36 -80.53
C ARG A 472 5.49 -95.75 -79.95
N THR A 473 5.13 -96.04 -78.71
CA THR A 473 5.39 -97.37 -78.12
C THR A 473 4.60 -98.46 -78.84
N MET A 474 3.34 -98.22 -79.20
CA MET A 474 2.55 -99.14 -80.05
C MET A 474 3.20 -99.37 -81.43
N CYS A 475 3.80 -98.33 -82.02
CA CYS A 475 4.53 -98.45 -83.28
C CYS A 475 5.84 -99.23 -83.12
N GLU A 476 6.57 -99.03 -82.02
CA GLU A 476 7.80 -99.78 -81.69
C GLU A 476 7.49 -101.26 -81.42
N GLU A 477 6.45 -101.57 -80.66
CA GLU A 477 5.95 -102.93 -80.43
C GLU A 477 5.57 -103.62 -81.76
N THR A 478 4.73 -102.99 -82.59
CA THR A 478 4.36 -103.56 -83.90
C THR A 478 5.48 -103.56 -84.94
N LEU A 479 6.65 -102.98 -84.66
CA LEU A 479 7.88 -103.17 -85.44
C LEU A 479 8.69 -104.34 -84.92
N ILE A 480 8.77 -104.54 -83.59
CA ILE A 480 9.36 -105.72 -82.96
C ILE A 480 8.63 -106.99 -83.39
N ASP A 481 7.29 -107.03 -83.32
CA ASP A 481 6.47 -108.16 -83.79
C ASP A 481 6.80 -108.57 -85.24
N LYS A 482 7.09 -107.59 -86.10
CA LYS A 482 7.44 -107.82 -87.52
C LYS A 482 8.89 -108.30 -87.69
N ILE A 483 9.81 -107.83 -86.86
CA ILE A 483 11.19 -108.32 -86.83
C ILE A 483 11.19 -109.79 -86.38
N ASP A 484 10.50 -110.10 -85.28
CA ASP A 484 10.38 -111.47 -84.77
C ASP A 484 9.72 -112.41 -85.80
N ALA A 485 8.69 -111.95 -86.53
CA ALA A 485 8.08 -112.71 -87.62
C ALA A 485 9.09 -113.00 -88.76
N LEU A 486 9.81 -111.98 -89.22
CA LEU A 486 10.82 -112.11 -90.28
C LEU A 486 12.02 -112.97 -89.85
N GLU A 487 12.43 -112.93 -88.58
CA GLU A 487 13.46 -113.82 -88.04
C GLU A 487 13.00 -115.29 -88.02
N ASN A 488 11.74 -115.54 -87.67
CA ASN A 488 11.15 -116.88 -87.73
C ASN A 488 11.04 -117.42 -89.17
N GLU A 489 10.68 -116.59 -90.15
CA GLU A 489 10.73 -116.94 -91.57
C GLU A 489 12.17 -117.27 -92.01
N LEU A 490 13.15 -116.44 -91.65
CA LEU A 490 14.58 -116.68 -91.92
C LEU A 490 15.09 -117.99 -91.29
N ILE A 491 14.62 -118.34 -90.09
CA ILE A 491 14.94 -119.60 -89.42
C ILE A 491 14.35 -120.79 -90.16
N ASN A 492 13.13 -120.68 -90.70
CA ASN A 492 12.51 -121.76 -91.47
C ASN A 492 13.16 -121.94 -92.85
N ILE A 493 13.44 -120.86 -93.59
CA ILE A 493 14.19 -120.90 -94.85
C ILE A 493 15.58 -121.53 -94.65
N LYS A 494 16.25 -121.25 -93.53
CA LYS A 494 17.52 -121.92 -93.18
C LYS A 494 17.38 -123.43 -92.95
N LYS A 495 16.26 -123.91 -92.38
CA LYS A 495 15.99 -125.36 -92.23
C LYS A 495 15.75 -126.01 -93.59
N GLU A 496 14.94 -125.39 -94.44
CA GLU A 496 14.64 -125.88 -95.80
C GLU A 496 15.92 -125.97 -96.65
N LEU A 497 16.79 -124.96 -96.58
CA LEU A 497 18.08 -124.96 -97.27
C LEU A 497 18.99 -126.12 -96.85
N VAL A 498 18.97 -126.51 -95.56
CA VAL A 498 19.71 -127.68 -95.05
C VAL A 498 19.13 -128.99 -95.58
N ILE A 499 17.80 -129.10 -95.69
CA ILE A 499 17.14 -130.28 -96.29
C ILE A 499 17.54 -130.40 -97.76
N VAL A 500 17.41 -129.32 -98.55
CA VAL A 500 17.74 -129.31 -99.99
C VAL A 500 19.24 -129.56 -100.23
N SER A 501 20.13 -129.07 -99.36
CA SER A 501 21.56 -129.42 -99.44
C SER A 501 21.77 -130.94 -99.26
N LYS A 502 21.07 -131.56 -98.30
CA LYS A 502 21.19 -133.01 -98.06
C LYS A 502 20.62 -133.83 -99.22
N GLU A 503 19.51 -133.40 -99.80
CA GLU A 503 18.93 -134.04 -101.00
C GLU A 503 19.86 -133.94 -102.22
N ARG A 504 20.55 -132.81 -102.41
CA ARG A 504 21.63 -132.67 -103.40
C ARG A 504 22.74 -133.69 -103.16
N ASP A 505 23.22 -133.79 -101.92
CA ASP A 505 24.36 -134.65 -101.58
C ASP A 505 24.00 -136.15 -101.78
N GLU A 506 22.77 -136.55 -101.45
CA GLU A 506 22.22 -137.88 -101.74
C GLU A 506 21.96 -138.14 -103.25
N ALA A 507 21.89 -137.10 -104.07
CA ALA A 507 21.84 -137.23 -105.53
C ALA A 507 23.24 -137.31 -106.15
N GLU A 508 24.21 -136.54 -105.64
CA GLU A 508 25.60 -136.57 -106.10
C GLU A 508 26.26 -137.94 -105.84
N GLU A 509 26.00 -138.54 -104.68
CA GLU A 509 26.34 -139.95 -104.36
C GLU A 509 25.84 -140.93 -105.44
N LYS A 510 24.56 -140.81 -105.85
CA LYS A 510 23.97 -141.69 -106.88
C LYS A 510 24.60 -141.47 -108.25
N CYS A 511 24.94 -140.23 -108.60
CA CYS A 511 25.66 -139.94 -109.84
C CYS A 511 27.05 -140.57 -109.87
N LYS A 512 27.83 -140.46 -108.78
CA LYS A 512 29.13 -141.14 -108.65
C LYS A 512 29.00 -142.65 -108.76
N GLY A 513 28.00 -143.24 -108.11
CA GLY A 513 27.71 -144.68 -108.20
C GLY A 513 27.44 -145.16 -109.64
N MET A 514 26.84 -144.32 -110.49
CA MET A 514 26.64 -144.62 -111.91
C MET A 514 27.92 -144.44 -112.75
N GLU A 515 28.72 -143.39 -112.50
CA GLU A 515 30.03 -143.21 -113.17
C GLU A 515 31.00 -144.37 -112.91
N ASP A 516 31.02 -144.86 -111.67
CA ASP A 516 31.83 -146.01 -111.25
C ASP A 516 31.42 -147.32 -111.95
N GLN A 517 30.12 -147.46 -112.24
CA GLN A 517 29.56 -148.63 -112.93
C GLN A 517 29.86 -148.60 -114.44
N ILE A 518 29.79 -147.43 -115.08
CA ILE A 518 30.20 -147.21 -116.48
C ILE A 518 31.71 -147.44 -116.63
N SER A 519 32.52 -146.97 -115.67
CA SER A 519 33.97 -147.07 -115.71
C SER A 519 34.46 -148.53 -115.76
N ARG A 520 33.84 -149.43 -115.00
CA ARG A 520 34.19 -150.87 -114.98
C ARG A 520 33.91 -151.55 -116.32
N LEU A 521 32.72 -151.34 -116.90
CA LEU A 521 32.37 -151.84 -118.24
C LEU A 521 33.31 -151.29 -119.34
N GLY A 522 33.82 -150.06 -119.15
CA GLY A 522 34.82 -149.45 -120.00
C GLY A 522 36.24 -150.03 -119.89
N MET A 523 36.53 -150.89 -118.89
CA MET A 523 37.81 -151.56 -118.71
C MET A 523 37.79 -153.00 -119.26
N ASP A 524 36.75 -153.79 -118.96
CA ASP A 524 36.66 -155.19 -119.40
C ASP A 524 36.69 -155.33 -120.93
N ASN A 525 36.00 -154.45 -121.65
CA ASN A 525 36.02 -154.40 -123.12
C ASN A 525 37.36 -153.97 -123.74
N ARG A 526 38.33 -153.49 -122.95
CA ARG A 526 39.68 -153.11 -123.42
C ARG A 526 40.74 -154.18 -123.15
N ALA A 527 40.50 -155.11 -122.22
CA ALA A 527 41.44 -156.18 -121.87
C ALA A 527 41.52 -157.29 -122.93
N THR A 528 40.46 -157.52 -123.70
CA THR A 528 40.32 -158.67 -124.62
C THR A 528 40.82 -158.42 -126.05
N MET A 529 41.18 -157.19 -126.42
CA MET A 529 41.42 -156.81 -127.83
C MET A 529 42.84 -156.31 -128.15
N ASN A 530 43.72 -156.14 -127.15
CA ASN A 530 44.89 -155.23 -127.29
C ASN A 530 46.25 -155.77 -126.83
N MET A 531 46.52 -157.09 -126.94
CA MET A 531 47.89 -157.65 -126.82
C MET A 531 48.20 -158.75 -127.85
N VAL A 532 47.97 -158.44 -129.13
CA VAL A 532 48.73 -159.02 -130.25
C VAL A 532 49.23 -157.86 -131.13
N THR A 533 50.50 -157.93 -131.55
CA THR A 533 51.25 -156.92 -132.36
C THR A 533 51.92 -155.80 -131.54
N ASN A 534 53.08 -155.34 -132.02
CA ASN A 534 54.08 -154.53 -131.30
C ASN A 534 54.34 -153.14 -131.92
N SER A 535 55.14 -152.34 -131.20
CA SER A 535 56.25 -151.48 -131.68
C SER A 535 56.11 -149.95 -131.83
N ILE A 536 57.10 -149.26 -131.23
CA ILE A 536 57.74 -147.98 -131.59
C ILE A 536 57.04 -146.63 -131.21
N ASN A 537 57.36 -146.16 -129.99
CA ASN A 537 58.14 -144.95 -129.62
C ASN A 537 57.73 -143.50 -130.06
N TRP A 538 58.10 -142.53 -129.19
CA TRP A 538 57.95 -141.05 -129.22
C TRP A 538 56.51 -140.49 -129.03
N GLY A 539 56.25 -139.44 -128.24
CA GLY A 539 57.09 -138.75 -127.23
C GLY A 539 56.53 -137.39 -126.74
N LYS A 540 56.96 -136.95 -125.53
CA LYS A 540 56.85 -135.63 -124.85
C LYS A 540 55.57 -135.19 -124.09
N ASP A 541 55.82 -134.82 -122.82
CA ASP A 541 55.48 -133.59 -122.04
C ASP A 541 54.05 -133.00 -122.10
N ASN A 542 53.38 -132.48 -121.04
CA ASN A 542 53.54 -132.35 -119.56
C ASN A 542 52.17 -131.78 -119.00
N GLN A 543 51.80 -131.57 -117.72
CA GLN A 543 52.39 -131.69 -116.35
C GLN A 543 51.25 -131.68 -115.27
N ASP A 544 51.59 -131.97 -114.00
CA ASP A 544 51.11 -131.43 -112.68
C ASP A 544 49.64 -130.99 -112.42
N SER A 545 49.03 -131.16 -111.23
CA SER A 545 49.36 -131.90 -109.96
C SER A 545 48.10 -131.90 -109.04
N THR A 546 47.47 -132.99 -108.58
CA THR A 546 47.84 -134.08 -107.61
C THR A 546 47.93 -133.69 -106.13
N VAL A 547 47.44 -134.46 -105.13
CA VAL A 547 46.36 -135.49 -105.07
C VAL A 547 45.96 -135.81 -103.60
N LYS A 548 44.90 -136.63 -103.42
CA LYS A 548 44.33 -137.22 -102.18
C LYS A 548 45.35 -137.91 -101.23
N ALA A 549 44.96 -138.16 -99.96
CA ALA A 549 44.64 -139.53 -99.43
C ALA A 549 44.89 -139.77 -97.92
N ASP A 550 43.98 -140.55 -97.33
CA ASP A 550 44.09 -141.56 -96.26
C ASP A 550 44.53 -141.25 -94.80
N GLU A 551 43.82 -141.92 -93.88
CA GLU A 551 44.04 -141.97 -92.43
C GLU A 551 45.03 -143.09 -92.01
N TYR A 552 45.16 -143.34 -90.71
CA TYR A 552 45.77 -144.54 -90.12
C TYR A 552 47.32 -144.66 -90.08
N SER A 553 48.01 -143.55 -89.77
CA SER A 553 49.43 -143.59 -89.31
C SER A 553 49.71 -142.76 -88.03
N GLU A 554 48.67 -142.44 -87.27
CA GLU A 554 48.70 -141.47 -86.14
C GLU A 554 49.33 -141.97 -84.82
N SER A 555 50.16 -143.02 -84.87
CA SER A 555 50.64 -143.74 -83.68
C SER A 555 52.16 -143.82 -83.48
N MET A 556 52.99 -143.20 -84.34
CA MET A 556 54.46 -143.32 -84.22
C MET A 556 55.21 -141.98 -84.12
N MET A 557 54.61 -140.85 -84.51
CA MET A 557 55.24 -139.53 -84.36
C MET A 557 55.15 -138.91 -82.96
N LYS A 558 54.23 -139.38 -82.09
CA LYS A 558 54.04 -138.83 -80.74
C LYS A 558 55.21 -139.13 -79.80
N ASP A 559 55.92 -140.25 -79.99
CA ASP A 559 57.05 -140.65 -79.14
C ASP A 559 58.35 -139.87 -79.43
N ILE A 560 58.48 -139.27 -80.62
CA ILE A 560 59.65 -138.44 -80.97
C ILE A 560 59.59 -137.10 -80.22
N LEU A 561 58.40 -136.48 -80.15
CA LEU A 561 58.20 -135.18 -79.50
C LEU A 561 58.50 -135.18 -77.99
N ILE A 562 58.41 -136.34 -77.34
CA ILE A 562 58.63 -136.49 -75.88
C ILE A 562 60.14 -136.41 -75.53
N GLN A 563 61.03 -136.73 -76.46
CA GLN A 563 62.47 -136.72 -76.20
C GLN A 563 63.06 -135.30 -76.21
N GLU A 564 62.61 -134.42 -77.10
CA GLU A 564 63.12 -133.04 -77.20
C GLU A 564 62.91 -132.21 -75.92
N TYR A 565 61.85 -132.49 -75.15
CA TYR A 565 61.61 -131.81 -73.87
C TYR A 565 62.59 -132.23 -72.76
N ARG A 566 63.25 -133.40 -72.85
CA ARG A 566 64.28 -133.81 -71.87
C ARG A 566 65.55 -132.98 -72.00
N ASP A 567 65.98 -132.68 -73.23
CA ASP A 567 67.19 -131.89 -73.51
C ASP A 567 67.02 -130.38 -73.24
N LYS A 568 65.85 -129.95 -72.75
CA LYS A 568 65.62 -128.60 -72.24
C LYS A 568 65.76 -128.49 -70.72
N ILE A 569 65.57 -129.57 -69.97
CA ILE A 569 65.73 -129.59 -68.50
C ILE A 569 67.21 -129.52 -68.11
N LYS A 570 68.05 -130.30 -68.78
CA LYS A 570 69.50 -130.43 -68.48
C LYS A 570 70.27 -129.11 -68.48
N ARG A 571 69.84 -128.13 -69.29
CA ARG A 571 70.46 -126.78 -69.38
C ARG A 571 70.17 -125.87 -68.19
N LEU A 572 69.18 -126.19 -67.35
CA LEU A 572 68.86 -125.41 -66.14
C LEU A 572 69.61 -125.91 -64.89
N GLU A 573 70.20 -127.11 -64.95
CA GLU A 573 71.01 -127.67 -63.85
C GLU A 573 72.45 -127.12 -63.87
N GLU A 574 72.96 -126.79 -65.05
CA GLU A 574 74.32 -126.25 -65.25
C GLU A 574 74.47 -124.82 -64.67
N GLU A 575 73.45 -123.97 -64.82
CA GLU A 575 73.44 -122.59 -64.30
C GLU A 575 73.41 -122.54 -62.76
N ASN A 576 72.86 -123.57 -62.10
CA ASN A 576 72.74 -123.65 -60.64
C ASN A 576 74.08 -123.96 -59.94
N ASN A 577 75.08 -124.50 -60.65
CA ASN A 577 76.41 -124.75 -60.06
C ASN A 577 77.30 -123.50 -60.01
N PHE A 578 77.16 -122.56 -60.95
CA PHE A 578 78.03 -121.39 -61.06
C PHE A 578 77.94 -120.44 -59.85
N GLN A 579 76.75 -120.32 -59.23
CA GLN A 579 76.56 -119.47 -58.05
C GLN A 579 77.17 -120.04 -56.76
N ARG A 580 77.62 -121.30 -56.75
CA ARG A 580 78.11 -121.99 -55.54
C ARG A 580 79.63 -121.87 -55.33
N GLU A 581 80.36 -121.37 -56.33
CA GLU A 581 81.83 -121.32 -56.33
C GLU A 581 82.39 -119.96 -55.86
N ALA A 582 81.58 -118.88 -55.91
CA ALA A 582 81.97 -117.52 -55.54
C ALA A 582 82.17 -117.26 -54.03
N LEU A 583 81.78 -118.21 -53.16
CA LEU A 583 81.84 -118.07 -51.69
C LEU A 583 83.05 -118.78 -51.05
N ALA A 584 83.96 -119.35 -51.84
CA ALA A 584 85.03 -120.23 -51.35
C ALA A 584 86.42 -119.59 -51.21
N THR A 585 86.58 -118.29 -51.50
CA THR A 585 87.90 -117.68 -51.80
C THR A 585 88.48 -116.73 -50.75
N GLU A 586 87.74 -116.29 -49.72
CA GLU A 586 88.32 -115.42 -48.67
C GLU A 586 89.02 -116.19 -47.53
N GLU A 587 88.63 -117.44 -47.25
CA GLU A 587 89.07 -118.16 -46.04
C GLU A 587 90.42 -118.90 -46.18
N LYS A 588 91.51 -118.20 -46.61
CA LYS A 588 92.90 -118.72 -46.50
C LYS A 588 94.06 -117.74 -46.81
N THR A 589 94.29 -116.69 -46.01
CA THR A 589 95.65 -116.12 -45.90
C THR A 589 96.05 -115.67 -44.49
N ARG A 590 97.35 -115.81 -44.20
CA ARG A 590 98.14 -115.27 -43.05
C ARG A 590 98.24 -116.11 -41.76
N ASN A 591 98.99 -117.22 -41.86
CA ASN A 591 99.86 -117.68 -40.76
C ASN A 591 101.33 -117.39 -41.13
N ALA A 592 101.98 -116.45 -40.43
CA ALA A 592 103.44 -116.26 -40.38
C ALA A 592 103.80 -115.33 -39.20
N THR A 593 104.66 -115.78 -38.27
CA THR A 593 104.97 -115.07 -37.02
C THR A 593 106.45 -114.65 -36.90
N PRO A 594 106.72 -113.33 -36.79
CA PRO A 594 107.97 -112.81 -36.23
C PRO A 594 107.91 -112.55 -34.70
N SER A 595 109.04 -112.11 -34.14
CA SER A 595 109.37 -112.22 -32.70
C SER A 595 108.90 -111.05 -31.82
N ALA A 596 109.06 -111.22 -30.50
CA ALA A 596 108.39 -110.46 -29.45
C ALA A 596 108.69 -108.94 -29.45
N THR A 597 109.93 -108.52 -29.73
CA THR A 597 110.34 -107.11 -29.66
C THR A 597 109.66 -106.24 -30.71
N GLU A 598 109.33 -106.82 -31.88
CA GLU A 598 108.67 -106.08 -32.97
C GLU A 598 107.19 -105.77 -32.65
N LYS A 599 106.56 -106.60 -31.81
CA LYS A 599 105.14 -106.44 -31.43
C LYS A 599 104.89 -105.16 -30.63
N ALA A 600 105.84 -104.72 -29.81
CA ALA A 600 105.67 -103.53 -28.96
C ALA A 600 105.57 -102.24 -29.79
N VAL A 601 106.42 -102.08 -30.82
CA VAL A 601 106.42 -100.90 -31.70
C VAL A 601 105.20 -100.94 -32.64
N ARG A 602 104.88 -102.10 -33.22
CA ARG A 602 103.67 -102.27 -34.04
C ARG A 602 102.40 -101.93 -33.25
N PHE A 603 102.26 -102.40 -32.01
CA PHE A 603 101.08 -102.13 -31.18
C PHE A 603 100.83 -100.63 -30.93
N GLN A 604 101.89 -99.83 -30.68
CA GLN A 604 101.73 -98.37 -30.55
C GLN A 604 101.38 -97.70 -31.88
N HIS A 605 101.98 -98.14 -32.99
CA HIS A 605 101.66 -97.61 -34.33
C HIS A 605 100.23 -97.96 -34.78
N ASP A 606 99.78 -99.19 -34.52
CA ASP A 606 98.44 -99.68 -34.82
C ASP A 606 97.37 -98.94 -34.02
N ILE A 607 97.63 -98.59 -32.75
CA ILE A 607 96.74 -97.77 -31.93
C ILE A 607 96.59 -96.35 -32.51
N VAL A 608 97.69 -95.69 -32.85
CA VAL A 608 97.64 -94.33 -33.44
C VAL A 608 96.95 -94.33 -34.79
N SER A 609 97.19 -95.37 -35.61
CA SER A 609 96.52 -95.54 -36.90
C SER A 609 95.02 -95.82 -36.74
N LYS A 610 94.61 -96.66 -35.77
CA LYS A 610 93.20 -96.87 -35.43
C LYS A 610 92.49 -95.59 -34.99
N TYR A 611 93.12 -94.76 -34.16
CA TYR A 611 92.51 -93.49 -33.76
C TYR A 611 92.36 -92.51 -34.93
N LYS A 612 93.34 -92.42 -35.84
CA LYS A 612 93.22 -91.61 -37.06
C LYS A 612 92.12 -92.14 -38.00
N GLN A 613 92.02 -93.46 -38.17
CA GLN A 613 90.99 -94.07 -39.00
C GLN A 613 89.59 -93.88 -38.42
N LEU A 614 89.41 -94.08 -37.11
CA LEU A 614 88.13 -93.83 -36.43
C LEU A 614 87.69 -92.37 -36.52
N LEU A 615 88.64 -91.43 -36.45
CA LEU A 615 88.34 -90.00 -36.62
C LEU A 615 87.84 -89.72 -38.05
N ALA A 616 88.59 -90.15 -39.06
CA ALA A 616 88.22 -89.98 -40.47
C ALA A 616 86.89 -90.66 -40.82
N GLU A 617 86.64 -91.87 -40.32
CA GLU A 617 85.34 -92.55 -40.48
C GLU A 617 84.19 -91.80 -39.80
N SER A 618 84.45 -91.13 -38.67
CA SER A 618 83.44 -90.32 -37.97
C SER A 618 83.10 -89.03 -38.74
N GLU A 619 84.10 -88.37 -39.33
CA GLU A 619 83.95 -87.18 -40.16
C GLU A 619 83.26 -87.51 -41.49
N GLN A 620 83.60 -88.65 -42.11
CA GLN A 620 82.92 -89.16 -43.30
C GLN A 620 81.45 -89.50 -42.99
N LYS A 621 81.16 -90.27 -41.93
CA LYS A 621 79.79 -90.61 -41.55
C LYS A 621 78.95 -89.36 -41.17
N LEU A 622 79.58 -88.31 -40.63
CA LEU A 622 78.91 -87.05 -40.35
C LEU A 622 78.58 -86.26 -41.62
N THR A 623 79.52 -86.19 -42.58
CA THR A 623 79.34 -85.47 -43.86
C THR A 623 78.38 -86.19 -44.81
N GLU A 624 78.42 -87.52 -44.88
CA GLU A 624 77.42 -88.34 -45.60
C GLU A 624 76.02 -88.13 -45.02
N LYS A 625 75.88 -88.10 -43.68
CA LYS A 625 74.59 -87.85 -43.02
C LYS A 625 74.07 -86.43 -43.26
N PHE A 626 74.95 -85.43 -43.33
CA PHE A 626 74.60 -84.06 -43.73
C PHE A 626 74.15 -83.99 -45.20
N LEU A 627 74.83 -84.68 -46.11
CA LEU A 627 74.45 -84.77 -47.52
C LEU A 627 73.12 -85.50 -47.71
N ALA A 628 72.88 -86.58 -46.98
CA ALA A 628 71.61 -87.32 -47.02
C ALA A 628 70.43 -86.44 -46.55
N LEU A 629 70.56 -85.76 -45.41
CA LEU A 629 69.55 -84.83 -44.90
C LEU A 629 69.30 -83.67 -45.88
N ARG A 630 70.37 -83.05 -46.39
CA ARG A 630 70.26 -81.96 -47.38
C ARG A 630 69.61 -82.43 -48.68
N SER A 631 69.90 -83.64 -49.14
CA SER A 631 69.28 -84.24 -50.33
C SER A 631 67.79 -84.51 -50.10
N GLN A 632 67.42 -85.06 -48.95
CA GLN A 632 66.03 -85.32 -48.57
C GLN A 632 65.22 -84.01 -48.47
N GLU A 633 65.80 -82.96 -47.87
CA GLU A 633 65.15 -81.66 -47.72
C GLU A 633 65.04 -80.90 -49.06
N VAL A 634 66.07 -80.94 -49.91
CA VAL A 634 65.99 -80.42 -51.28
C VAL A 634 64.95 -81.18 -52.11
N ALA A 635 64.85 -82.50 -51.98
CA ALA A 635 63.82 -83.29 -52.66
C ALA A 635 62.40 -82.95 -52.19
N LYS A 636 62.22 -82.72 -50.88
CA LYS A 636 60.95 -82.27 -50.28
C LYS A 636 60.56 -80.86 -50.77
N LEU A 637 61.48 -79.89 -50.69
CA LEU A 637 61.25 -78.53 -51.20
C LEU A 637 60.99 -78.53 -52.71
N THR A 638 61.66 -79.38 -53.48
CA THR A 638 61.43 -79.52 -54.94
C THR A 638 60.05 -80.08 -55.25
N SER A 639 59.52 -81.03 -54.45
CA SER A 639 58.17 -81.56 -54.64
C SER A 639 57.10 -80.56 -54.19
N GLU A 640 57.35 -79.81 -53.12
CA GLU A 640 56.49 -78.73 -52.63
C GLU A 640 56.41 -77.56 -53.62
N ILE A 641 57.55 -77.09 -54.15
CA ILE A 641 57.60 -76.09 -55.23
C ILE A 641 56.86 -76.60 -56.49
N ARG A 642 56.98 -77.89 -56.84
CA ARG A 642 56.24 -78.47 -57.97
C ARG A 642 54.73 -78.49 -57.73
N GLN A 643 54.28 -78.84 -56.52
CA GLN A 643 52.85 -78.79 -56.16
C GLN A 643 52.32 -77.36 -56.15
N LEU A 644 53.07 -76.40 -55.59
CA LEU A 644 52.72 -74.98 -55.60
C LEU A 644 52.65 -74.43 -57.02
N LYS A 645 53.58 -74.80 -57.92
CA LYS A 645 53.55 -74.38 -59.31
C LYS A 645 52.34 -74.92 -60.07
N VAL A 646 51.99 -76.19 -59.90
CA VAL A 646 50.74 -76.76 -60.49
C VAL A 646 49.50 -76.07 -59.91
N ARG A 647 49.51 -75.70 -58.62
CA ARG A 647 48.43 -74.91 -58.01
C ARG A 647 48.35 -73.50 -58.58
N GLN A 648 49.49 -72.88 -58.88
CA GLN A 648 49.58 -71.55 -59.50
C GLN A 648 49.08 -71.59 -60.95
N GLU A 649 49.55 -72.55 -61.76
CA GLU A 649 49.07 -72.75 -63.14
C GLU A 649 47.55 -72.96 -63.17
N HIS A 650 47.00 -73.78 -62.27
CA HIS A 650 45.55 -74.00 -62.17
C HIS A 650 44.76 -72.75 -61.69
N LEU A 651 45.34 -71.93 -60.82
CA LEU A 651 44.74 -70.65 -60.41
C LEU A 651 44.84 -69.58 -61.52
N GLU A 652 45.91 -69.59 -62.31
CA GLU A 652 46.09 -68.69 -63.46
C GLU A 652 45.16 -69.06 -64.62
N GLU A 653 44.93 -70.36 -64.87
CA GLU A 653 43.87 -70.84 -65.78
C GLU A 653 42.46 -70.42 -65.32
N LEU A 654 42.17 -70.49 -64.01
CA LEU A 654 40.91 -69.98 -63.45
C LEU A 654 40.79 -68.46 -63.61
N ASN A 655 41.89 -67.73 -63.40
CA ASN A 655 41.91 -66.26 -63.48
C ASN A 655 41.72 -65.77 -64.93
N GLN A 656 42.33 -66.44 -65.92
CA GLN A 656 42.09 -66.16 -67.35
C GLN A 656 40.67 -66.52 -67.81
N LYS A 657 39.93 -67.36 -67.07
CA LYS A 657 38.52 -67.69 -67.31
C LYS A 657 37.55 -66.94 -66.39
N CYS A 658 38.04 -66.06 -65.52
CA CYS A 658 37.17 -65.26 -64.64
C CYS A 658 36.69 -64.00 -65.39
N PRO A 659 35.37 -63.83 -65.64
CA PRO A 659 34.88 -62.67 -66.39
C PRO A 659 35.10 -61.40 -65.57
N THR A 660 35.98 -60.51 -66.07
CA THR A 660 36.36 -59.24 -65.42
C THR A 660 35.14 -58.37 -65.11
N GLU A 661 34.11 -58.45 -65.97
CA GLU A 661 32.79 -57.83 -65.80
C GLU A 661 32.12 -58.20 -64.47
N SER A 662 32.27 -59.44 -63.98
CA SER A 662 31.63 -59.89 -62.73
C SER A 662 32.22 -59.20 -61.51
N LEU A 663 33.56 -59.12 -61.44
CA LEU A 663 34.26 -58.43 -60.35
C LEU A 663 33.98 -56.91 -60.40
N GLN A 664 34.00 -56.34 -61.60
CA GLN A 664 33.72 -54.92 -61.82
C GLN A 664 32.26 -54.57 -61.51
N LYS A 665 31.30 -55.45 -61.85
CA LYS A 665 29.89 -55.33 -61.49
C LYS A 665 29.68 -55.39 -59.97
N MET A 666 30.35 -56.31 -59.26
CA MET A 666 30.31 -56.30 -57.78
C MET A 666 30.89 -55.01 -57.19
N PHE A 667 31.95 -54.45 -57.79
CA PHE A 667 32.53 -53.18 -57.32
C PHE A 667 31.60 -51.98 -57.53
N GLU A 668 30.94 -51.91 -58.69
CA GLU A 668 30.01 -50.84 -59.00
C GLU A 668 28.66 -51.01 -58.26
N GLU A 669 28.21 -52.24 -58.01
CA GLU A 669 27.13 -52.54 -57.06
C GLU A 669 27.49 -52.13 -55.62
N GLY A 670 28.73 -52.34 -55.20
CA GLY A 670 29.24 -51.88 -53.91
C GLY A 670 29.19 -50.35 -53.78
N LYS A 671 29.68 -49.62 -54.79
CA LYS A 671 29.52 -48.16 -54.89
C LYS A 671 28.06 -47.72 -54.91
N ASN A 672 27.17 -48.48 -55.56
CA ASN A 672 25.74 -48.15 -55.62
C ASN A 672 25.09 -48.32 -54.24
N LYS A 673 25.33 -49.46 -53.57
CA LYS A 673 24.88 -49.72 -52.19
C LYS A 673 25.44 -48.67 -51.22
N LEU A 674 26.71 -48.27 -51.35
CA LEU A 674 27.31 -47.21 -50.52
C LEU A 674 26.66 -45.84 -50.78
N ARG A 675 26.46 -45.44 -52.04
CA ARG A 675 25.75 -44.18 -52.37
C ARG A 675 24.31 -44.18 -51.86
N GLU A 676 23.62 -45.32 -51.94
CA GLU A 676 22.26 -45.47 -51.45
C GLU A 676 22.20 -45.42 -49.91
N LEU A 677 23.17 -46.02 -49.22
CA LEU A 677 23.33 -45.90 -47.76
C LEU A 677 23.65 -44.46 -47.34
N MET A 678 24.56 -43.76 -48.01
CA MET A 678 24.83 -42.34 -47.73
C MET A 678 23.59 -41.47 -47.98
N LYS A 679 22.81 -41.75 -49.04
CA LYS A 679 21.53 -41.06 -49.29
C LYS A 679 20.51 -41.33 -48.17
N LYS A 680 20.34 -42.59 -47.76
CA LYS A 680 19.46 -42.99 -46.64
C LYS A 680 19.91 -42.37 -45.31
N SER A 681 21.21 -42.25 -45.09
CA SER A 681 21.80 -41.54 -43.94
C SER A 681 21.40 -40.06 -43.96
N LEU A 682 21.65 -39.35 -45.07
CA LEU A 682 21.27 -37.94 -45.22
C LEU A 682 19.76 -37.71 -45.09
N GLU A 683 18.93 -38.61 -45.64
CA GLU A 683 17.47 -38.59 -45.46
C GLU A 683 17.05 -38.85 -44.02
N SER A 684 17.81 -39.62 -43.24
CA SER A 684 17.55 -39.84 -41.80
C SER A 684 17.99 -38.64 -40.95
N GLU A 685 19.12 -38.03 -41.27
CA GLU A 685 19.67 -36.84 -40.63
C GLU A 685 18.73 -35.63 -40.82
N GLN A 686 18.19 -35.45 -42.04
CA GLN A 686 17.15 -34.45 -42.31
C GLN A 686 15.84 -34.71 -41.54
N LYS A 687 15.46 -35.98 -41.32
CA LYS A 687 14.30 -36.34 -40.49
C LYS A 687 14.55 -36.07 -39.01
N ILE A 688 15.76 -36.35 -38.51
CA ILE A 688 16.17 -36.03 -37.13
C ILE A 688 16.11 -34.50 -36.92
N ALA A 689 16.75 -33.71 -37.78
CA ALA A 689 16.71 -32.25 -37.69
C ALA A 689 15.28 -31.66 -37.79
N HIS A 690 14.38 -32.32 -38.54
CA HIS A 690 12.96 -31.92 -38.57
C HIS A 690 12.23 -32.28 -37.26
N CYS A 691 12.48 -33.46 -36.69
CA CYS A 691 11.95 -33.85 -35.38
C CYS A 691 12.47 -32.95 -34.26
N GLU A 692 13.75 -32.58 -34.28
CA GLU A 692 14.34 -31.60 -33.36
C GLU A 692 13.59 -30.26 -33.44
N GLN A 693 13.40 -29.70 -34.65
CA GLN A 693 12.61 -28.47 -34.83
C GLN A 693 11.16 -28.58 -34.34
N ILE A 694 10.54 -29.76 -34.39
CA ILE A 694 9.20 -30.00 -33.84
C ILE A 694 9.23 -30.02 -32.31
N ILE A 695 10.19 -30.73 -31.70
CA ILE A 695 10.39 -30.81 -30.25
C ILE A 695 10.67 -29.41 -29.69
N ASP A 696 11.58 -28.67 -30.33
CA ASP A 696 12.02 -27.33 -29.95
C ASP A 696 10.87 -26.30 -30.04
N LYS A 697 9.91 -26.52 -30.95
CA LYS A 697 8.66 -25.76 -31.04
C LYS A 697 7.66 -26.19 -29.95
N GLN A 698 7.52 -27.49 -29.69
CA GLN A 698 6.64 -28.01 -28.64
C GLN A 698 7.09 -27.56 -27.24
N SER A 699 8.39 -27.59 -26.93
CA SER A 699 8.96 -27.05 -25.69
C SER A 699 8.70 -25.55 -25.54
N ARG A 700 8.80 -24.76 -26.62
CA ARG A 700 8.41 -23.34 -26.59
C ARG A 700 6.92 -23.15 -26.27
N GLN A 701 6.03 -23.90 -26.93
CA GLN A 701 4.59 -23.85 -26.64
C GLN A 701 4.25 -24.37 -25.22
N MET A 702 5.02 -25.33 -24.69
CA MET A 702 4.89 -25.83 -23.33
C MET A 702 5.28 -24.75 -22.31
N ASN A 703 6.40 -24.06 -22.53
CA ASN A 703 6.84 -22.96 -21.68
C ASN A 703 5.88 -21.75 -21.74
N GLU A 704 5.32 -21.43 -22.92
CA GLU A 704 4.26 -20.41 -23.06
C GLU A 704 3.01 -20.80 -22.25
N MET A 705 2.59 -22.06 -22.32
CA MET A 705 1.46 -22.59 -21.55
C MET A 705 1.72 -22.61 -20.04
N GLU A 706 2.94 -22.97 -19.60
CA GLU A 706 3.33 -22.93 -18.19
C GLU A 706 3.32 -21.50 -17.64
N ASN A 707 3.84 -20.52 -18.40
CA ASN A 707 3.78 -19.12 -18.03
C ASN A 707 2.34 -18.60 -17.93
N LEU A 708 1.44 -19.03 -18.83
CA LEU A 708 0.00 -18.72 -18.77
C LEU A 708 -0.68 -19.36 -17.55
N LEU A 709 -0.28 -20.57 -17.16
CA LEU A 709 -0.76 -21.24 -15.95
C LEU A 709 -0.28 -20.51 -14.69
N ARG A 710 1.02 -20.22 -14.56
CA ARG A 710 1.59 -19.41 -13.46
C ARG A 710 0.93 -18.03 -13.36
N TYR A 711 0.62 -17.37 -14.49
CA TYR A 711 -0.12 -16.10 -14.49
C TYR A 711 -1.56 -16.25 -13.97
N ARG A 712 -2.28 -17.31 -14.37
CA ARG A 712 -3.62 -17.62 -13.84
C ARG A 712 -3.59 -17.94 -12.35
N GLU A 713 -2.59 -18.67 -11.90
CA GLU A 713 -2.42 -19.08 -10.50
C GLU A 713 -2.09 -17.88 -9.59
N ASN A 714 -1.18 -17.00 -10.02
CA ASN A 714 -0.93 -15.71 -9.38
C ASN A 714 -2.20 -14.84 -9.34
N MET A 715 -2.96 -14.77 -10.43
CA MET A 715 -4.23 -14.02 -10.47
C MET A 715 -5.29 -14.63 -9.53
N ALA A 716 -5.36 -15.96 -9.41
CA ALA A 716 -6.22 -16.64 -8.44
C ALA A 716 -5.80 -16.33 -7.00
N GLY A 717 -4.50 -16.22 -6.71
CA GLY A 717 -3.98 -15.75 -5.42
C GLY A 717 -4.39 -14.31 -5.09
N VAL A 718 -4.30 -13.39 -6.05
CA VAL A 718 -4.75 -11.99 -5.90
C VAL A 718 -6.27 -11.91 -5.70
N LEU A 719 -7.05 -12.71 -6.42
CA LEU A 719 -8.50 -12.78 -6.24
C LEU A 719 -8.90 -13.42 -4.90
N LYS A 720 -8.12 -14.37 -4.38
CA LYS A 720 -8.32 -14.98 -3.06
C LYS A 720 -8.05 -13.97 -1.94
N THR A 721 -6.92 -13.29 -1.97
CA THR A 721 -6.57 -12.26 -0.97
C THR A 721 -7.56 -11.10 -0.99
N SER A 722 -7.93 -10.59 -2.17
CA SER A 722 -8.97 -9.55 -2.29
C SER A 722 -10.35 -10.01 -1.76
N ARG A 723 -10.71 -11.30 -1.90
CA ARG A 723 -11.91 -11.87 -1.28
C ARG A 723 -11.80 -11.93 0.25
N GLU A 724 -10.61 -12.21 0.78
CA GLU A 724 -10.36 -12.25 2.23
C GLU A 724 -10.39 -10.85 2.85
N GLU A 725 -9.81 -9.84 2.17
CA GLU A 725 -9.94 -8.42 2.52
C GLU A 725 -11.41 -7.97 2.55
N LEU A 726 -12.19 -8.25 1.50
CA LEU A 726 -13.62 -7.93 1.43
C LEU A 726 -14.45 -8.66 2.50
N PHE A 727 -14.02 -9.84 2.95
CA PHE A 727 -14.67 -10.56 4.05
C PHE A 727 -14.43 -9.85 5.39
N ILE A 728 -13.19 -9.40 5.66
CA ILE A 728 -12.83 -8.63 6.85
C ILE A 728 -13.54 -7.27 6.84
N GLU A 729 -13.59 -6.58 5.70
CA GLU A 729 -14.34 -5.31 5.56
C GLU A 729 -15.82 -5.53 5.88
N LYS A 730 -16.46 -6.56 5.29
CA LYS A 730 -17.85 -6.93 5.58
C LYS A 730 -18.08 -7.23 7.06
N GLU A 731 -17.17 -7.93 7.72
CA GLU A 731 -17.30 -8.22 9.16
C GLU A 731 -17.21 -6.94 9.99
N SER A 732 -16.28 -6.03 9.68
CA SER A 732 -16.16 -4.72 10.33
C SER A 732 -17.41 -3.86 10.12
N LEU A 733 -17.97 -3.82 8.90
CA LEU A 733 -19.21 -3.13 8.59
C LEU A 733 -20.41 -3.73 9.36
N THR A 734 -20.40 -5.04 9.59
CA THR A 734 -21.42 -5.73 10.37
C THR A 734 -21.33 -5.37 11.85
N LYS A 735 -20.12 -5.21 12.41
CA LYS A 735 -19.88 -4.73 13.78
C LYS A 735 -20.34 -3.28 13.95
N TYR A 736 -19.92 -2.36 13.07
CA TYR A 736 -20.43 -0.97 13.07
C TYR A 736 -21.95 -0.89 12.91
N SER A 737 -22.56 -1.73 12.06
CA SER A 737 -24.02 -1.82 11.93
C SER A 737 -24.72 -2.30 13.21
N GLN A 738 -24.05 -3.16 14.00
CA GLN A 738 -24.56 -3.66 15.28
C GLN A 738 -24.43 -2.55 16.35
N GLU A 739 -23.28 -1.88 16.43
CA GLU A 739 -23.02 -0.75 17.35
C GLU A 739 -23.99 0.40 17.13
N LEU A 740 -24.22 0.81 15.87
CA LEU A 740 -25.21 1.84 15.52
C LEU A 740 -26.63 1.45 15.95
N ARG A 741 -26.99 0.16 15.88
CA ARG A 741 -28.30 -0.34 16.36
C ARG A 741 -28.39 -0.32 17.89
N THR A 742 -27.30 -0.60 18.61
CA THR A 742 -27.23 -0.45 20.08
C THR A 742 -27.36 1.01 20.49
N LEU A 743 -26.57 1.91 19.91
CA LEU A 743 -26.63 3.35 20.19
C LEU A 743 -28.01 3.94 19.88
N LEU A 744 -28.65 3.55 18.78
CA LEU A 744 -30.02 3.97 18.46
C LEU A 744 -31.04 3.49 19.51
N ALA A 745 -30.88 2.28 20.04
CA ALA A 745 -31.73 1.76 21.10
C ALA A 745 -31.49 2.49 22.44
N GLU A 746 -30.25 2.86 22.75
CA GLU A 746 -29.90 3.65 23.93
C GLU A 746 -30.44 5.07 23.86
N VAL A 747 -30.27 5.78 22.73
CA VAL A 747 -30.87 7.10 22.50
C VAL A 747 -32.40 7.03 22.56
N THR A 748 -33.02 5.98 22.01
CA THR A 748 -34.47 5.75 22.12
C THR A 748 -34.93 5.50 23.57
N LYS A 749 -34.11 4.83 24.38
CA LYS A 749 -34.35 4.61 25.82
C LYS A 749 -34.19 5.92 26.61
N GLU A 750 -33.16 6.70 26.31
CA GLU A 750 -32.91 8.00 26.94
C GLU A 750 -34.02 9.02 26.63
N GLY A 751 -34.46 9.10 25.37
CA GLY A 751 -35.63 9.89 24.96
C GLY A 751 -36.86 9.53 25.79
N LYS A 752 -37.20 8.24 25.88
CA LYS A 752 -38.32 7.75 26.72
C LYS A 752 -38.16 8.02 28.22
N MET A 753 -36.94 8.27 28.73
CA MET A 753 -36.73 8.72 30.11
C MET A 753 -36.91 10.24 30.23
N LYS A 754 -36.42 11.02 29.26
CA LYS A 754 -36.64 12.47 29.17
C LYS A 754 -38.13 12.81 29.02
N ASP A 755 -38.87 12.07 28.19
CA ASP A 755 -40.33 12.23 28.02
C ASP A 755 -41.11 12.03 29.33
N ARG A 756 -40.67 11.09 30.18
CA ARG A 756 -41.25 10.86 31.51
C ARG A 756 -40.92 12.02 32.45
N LEU A 757 -39.65 12.43 32.50
CA LEU A 757 -39.22 13.56 33.32
C LEU A 757 -39.93 14.86 32.93
N ILE A 758 -40.16 15.09 31.63
CA ILE A 758 -40.93 16.24 31.13
C ILE A 758 -42.38 16.18 31.65
N LYS A 759 -43.04 15.00 31.61
CA LYS A 759 -44.40 14.84 32.16
C LYS A 759 -44.46 15.00 33.67
N ASP A 760 -43.47 14.47 34.40
CA ASP A 760 -43.36 14.62 35.86
C ASP A 760 -43.08 16.08 36.27
N LEU A 761 -42.38 16.84 35.44
CA LEU A 761 -42.15 18.28 35.63
C LEU A 761 -43.39 19.09 35.25
N GLN A 762 -44.07 18.77 34.15
CA GLN A 762 -45.32 19.41 33.76
C GLN A 762 -46.38 19.25 34.85
N SER A 763 -46.63 18.03 35.34
CA SER A 763 -47.58 17.79 36.43
C SER A 763 -47.22 18.55 37.73
N LYS A 764 -45.94 18.86 37.97
CA LYS A 764 -45.51 19.72 39.09
C LYS A 764 -45.75 21.20 38.80
N ILE A 765 -45.66 21.65 37.55
CA ILE A 765 -46.03 23.01 37.12
C ILE A 765 -47.55 23.18 37.25
N ASP A 766 -48.34 22.28 36.68
CA ASP A 766 -49.81 22.30 36.75
C ASP A 766 -50.31 22.36 38.21
N LEU A 767 -49.68 21.60 39.12
CA LEU A 767 -49.97 21.61 40.56
C LEU A 767 -49.55 22.93 41.24
N ARG A 768 -48.50 23.60 40.78
CA ARG A 768 -48.07 24.91 41.28
C ARG A 768 -48.97 26.03 40.78
N GLU A 769 -49.44 25.97 39.54
CA GLU A 769 -50.43 26.90 38.99
C GLU A 769 -51.73 26.82 39.79
N GLN A 770 -52.24 25.62 40.07
CA GLN A 770 -53.40 25.42 40.95
C GLN A 770 -53.20 25.96 42.38
N GLN A 771 -51.97 25.96 42.91
CA GLN A 771 -51.65 26.57 44.21
C GLN A 771 -51.63 28.10 44.13
N ILE A 772 -51.17 28.66 43.01
CA ILE A 772 -51.17 30.11 42.75
C ILE A 772 -52.62 30.60 42.61
N ASP A 773 -53.46 29.94 41.81
CA ASP A 773 -54.89 30.26 41.66
C ASP A 773 -55.63 30.32 43.02
N GLN A 774 -55.34 29.37 43.91
CA GLN A 774 -55.91 29.33 45.26
C GLN A 774 -55.45 30.51 46.13
N LEU A 775 -54.17 30.88 46.06
CA LEU A 775 -53.61 32.02 46.78
C LEU A 775 -54.11 33.36 46.21
N GLU A 776 -54.22 33.49 44.88
CA GLU A 776 -54.81 34.67 44.23
C GLU A 776 -56.29 34.84 44.54
N LYS A 777 -57.04 33.73 44.69
CA LYS A 777 -58.41 33.80 45.18
C LYS A 777 -58.46 34.24 46.64
N ALA A 778 -57.65 33.64 47.52
CA ALA A 778 -57.58 34.03 48.92
C ALA A 778 -57.17 35.50 49.12
N ASN A 779 -56.24 36.00 48.31
CA ASN A 779 -55.87 37.42 48.30
C ASN A 779 -57.04 38.32 47.89
N ARG A 780 -57.75 38.00 46.80
CA ARG A 780 -58.97 38.74 46.40
C ARG A 780 -60.06 38.72 47.46
N ASP A 781 -60.26 37.58 48.13
CA ASP A 781 -61.21 37.47 49.23
C ASP A 781 -60.76 38.33 50.45
N LEU A 782 -59.46 38.43 50.73
CA LEU A 782 -58.91 39.33 51.76
C LEU A 782 -59.00 40.81 51.38
N GLU A 783 -58.74 41.17 50.12
CA GLU A 783 -58.91 42.52 49.57
C GLU A 783 -60.36 42.99 49.69
N ASN A 784 -61.32 42.14 49.29
CA ASN A 784 -62.75 42.39 49.46
C ASN A 784 -63.12 42.60 50.94
N ASN A 785 -62.62 41.76 51.85
CA ASN A 785 -62.86 41.92 53.29
C ASN A 785 -62.25 43.22 53.84
N LEU A 786 -61.08 43.65 53.34
CA LEU A 786 -60.43 44.90 53.71
C LEU A 786 -61.22 46.12 53.19
N VAL A 787 -61.75 46.07 51.96
CA VAL A 787 -62.66 47.09 51.41
C VAL A 787 -63.92 47.20 52.26
N MET A 788 -64.61 46.09 52.55
CA MET A 788 -65.81 46.07 53.40
C MET A 788 -65.51 46.57 54.84
N THR A 789 -64.30 46.37 55.34
CA THR A 789 -63.88 46.84 56.66
C THR A 789 -63.58 48.35 56.64
N ASN A 790 -62.95 48.85 55.58
CA ASN A 790 -62.73 50.29 55.38
C ASN A 790 -64.05 51.05 55.14
N GLU A 791 -65.01 50.45 54.43
CA GLU A 791 -66.35 51.03 54.26
C GLU A 791 -67.10 51.15 55.61
N LYS A 792 -67.06 50.10 56.44
CA LYS A 792 -67.58 50.14 57.82
C LYS A 792 -66.87 51.21 58.66
N ARG A 793 -65.54 51.32 58.54
CA ARG A 793 -64.74 52.34 59.24
C ARG A 793 -65.11 53.75 58.80
N TYR A 794 -65.33 53.97 57.50
CA TYR A 794 -65.77 55.26 56.95
C TYR A 794 -67.15 55.64 57.50
N LYS A 795 -68.12 54.72 57.47
CA LYS A 795 -69.46 54.94 58.04
C LYS A 795 -69.42 55.24 59.54
N LEU A 796 -68.59 54.54 60.30
CA LEU A 796 -68.38 54.85 61.72
C LEU A 796 -67.73 56.22 61.93
N GLN A 797 -66.77 56.61 61.09
CA GLN A 797 -66.14 57.94 61.13
C GLN A 797 -67.14 59.05 60.76
N GLU A 798 -68.06 58.78 59.83
CA GLU A 798 -69.18 59.67 59.48
C GLU A 798 -70.16 59.83 60.65
N THR A 799 -70.59 58.73 61.30
CA THR A 799 -71.43 58.78 62.52
C THR A 799 -70.72 59.47 63.70
N ILE A 800 -69.40 59.27 63.86
CA ILE A 800 -68.62 60.02 64.86
C ILE A 800 -68.62 61.52 64.50
N GLY A 801 -68.40 61.87 63.23
CA GLY A 801 -68.44 63.26 62.77
C GLY A 801 -69.81 63.93 62.87
N THR A 802 -70.93 63.19 62.84
CA THR A 802 -72.27 63.74 63.16
C THR A 802 -72.44 63.91 64.67
N MET A 803 -72.06 62.92 65.48
CA MET A 803 -72.10 63.05 66.95
C MET A 803 -71.18 64.18 67.46
N GLU A 804 -70.02 64.42 66.84
CA GLU A 804 -69.12 65.53 67.16
C GLU A 804 -69.76 66.89 66.82
N LYS A 805 -70.51 66.99 65.72
CA LYS A 805 -71.28 68.21 65.37
C LYS A 805 -72.45 68.43 66.33
N GLU A 806 -73.17 67.37 66.70
CA GLU A 806 -74.23 67.44 67.72
C GLU A 806 -73.67 67.81 69.10
N LEU A 807 -72.49 67.29 69.48
CA LEU A 807 -71.78 67.65 70.69
C LEU A 807 -71.30 69.11 70.65
N GLN A 808 -70.82 69.60 69.50
CA GLN A 808 -70.46 71.02 69.33
C GLN A 808 -71.69 71.93 69.35
N SER A 809 -72.82 71.52 68.77
CA SER A 809 -74.08 72.26 68.79
C SER A 809 -74.68 72.33 70.20
N THR A 810 -74.70 71.20 70.93
CA THR A 810 -75.15 71.16 72.33
C THR A 810 -74.19 71.89 73.26
N LYS A 811 -72.87 71.89 72.98
CA LYS A 811 -71.91 72.74 73.68
C LYS A 811 -72.09 74.23 73.36
N ALA A 812 -72.46 74.59 72.12
CA ALA A 812 -72.80 75.96 71.77
C ALA A 812 -74.05 76.43 72.54
N HIS A 813 -75.13 75.65 72.54
CA HIS A 813 -76.31 75.94 73.36
C HIS A 813 -76.02 75.94 74.88
N PHE A 814 -75.14 75.07 75.37
CA PHE A 814 -74.70 75.10 76.77
C PHE A 814 -73.91 76.39 77.07
N ASN A 815 -73.07 76.86 76.15
CA ASN A 815 -72.40 78.16 76.28
C ASN A 815 -73.40 79.33 76.21
N GLU A 816 -74.42 79.29 75.35
CA GLU A 816 -75.50 80.31 75.33
C GLU A 816 -76.27 80.34 76.66
N ILE A 817 -76.51 79.17 77.27
CA ILE A 817 -77.13 79.05 78.61
C ILE A 817 -76.17 79.56 79.70
N ALA A 818 -74.87 79.32 79.58
CA ALA A 818 -73.86 79.85 80.49
C ALA A 818 -73.74 81.38 80.38
N ASP A 819 -73.77 81.94 79.17
CA ASP A 819 -73.77 83.39 78.92
C ASP A 819 -75.05 84.06 79.41
N LEU A 820 -76.21 83.39 79.32
CA LEU A 820 -77.46 83.83 79.94
C LEU A 820 -77.36 83.85 81.48
N ASN A 821 -76.77 82.82 82.08
CA ASN A 821 -76.54 82.77 83.53
C ASN A 821 -75.47 83.77 84.00
N SER A 822 -74.46 84.08 83.18
CA SER A 822 -73.36 85.02 83.53
C SER A 822 -73.82 86.47 83.79
N ARG A 823 -75.08 86.79 83.50
CA ARG A 823 -75.70 88.08 83.87
C ARG A 823 -76.22 88.14 85.31
N TYR A 824 -76.13 87.04 86.07
CA TYR A 824 -76.41 86.98 87.50
C TYR A 824 -75.29 86.22 88.25
N GLU A 825 -74.25 86.95 88.64
CA GLU A 825 -73.22 86.58 89.62
C GLU A 825 -73.83 86.14 90.99
N PRO A 826 -73.11 85.40 91.88
CA PRO A 826 -71.65 85.25 91.89
C PRO A 826 -71.04 83.84 92.06
N GLU A 827 -69.72 83.80 91.83
CA GLU A 827 -68.68 82.92 92.40
C GLU A 827 -69.03 81.55 93.01
N THR A 828 -68.28 80.51 92.60
CA THR A 828 -67.67 79.57 93.58
C THR A 828 -66.43 78.86 93.02
N ASN A 829 -65.35 78.85 93.80
CA ASN A 829 -64.19 77.98 93.56
C ASN A 829 -64.54 76.50 93.83
N THR A 830 -63.96 75.56 93.08
CA THR A 830 -63.58 74.25 93.64
C THR A 830 -62.50 73.55 92.81
N ASN A 831 -61.48 73.03 93.50
CA ASN A 831 -60.49 72.14 92.91
C ASN A 831 -61.07 70.72 92.74
N SER A 832 -60.66 70.01 91.68
CA SER A 832 -60.36 68.58 91.82
C SER A 832 -59.31 68.14 90.80
N SER A 833 -58.35 67.35 91.26
CA SER A 833 -57.28 66.75 90.45
C SER A 833 -57.36 65.24 90.59
N ILE A 834 -57.48 64.52 89.47
CA ILE A 834 -57.35 63.06 89.44
C ILE A 834 -56.44 62.67 88.27
N ASN A 835 -55.19 62.34 88.61
CA ASN A 835 -54.33 61.51 87.77
C ASN A 835 -54.93 60.12 87.62
N SER A 836 -54.87 59.53 86.42
CA SER A 836 -54.50 58.11 86.32
C SER A 836 -53.89 57.75 84.96
N ASP A 837 -52.57 57.69 84.98
CA ASP A 837 -51.73 57.09 83.95
C ASP A 837 -52.07 55.59 83.79
N LYS A 838 -52.39 55.13 82.57
CA LYS A 838 -52.43 53.69 82.21
C LYS A 838 -51.90 53.43 80.80
N SER A 839 -50.59 53.60 80.64
CA SER A 839 -49.80 53.06 79.53
C SER A 839 -50.05 51.55 79.33
N LEU A 840 -50.92 51.19 78.37
CA LEU A 840 -51.18 49.79 78.00
C LEU A 840 -50.32 49.35 76.80
N LYS A 841 -49.07 48.96 77.09
CA LYS A 841 -48.16 48.37 76.10
C LYS A 841 -48.63 46.97 75.68
N ILE A 842 -49.53 46.89 74.68
CA ILE A 842 -49.89 45.62 74.06
C ILE A 842 -48.71 45.14 73.20
N LYS A 843 -47.96 44.16 73.73
CA LYS A 843 -46.85 43.51 73.04
C LYS A 843 -47.40 42.48 72.04
N ILE A 844 -47.74 42.93 70.84
CA ILE A 844 -48.15 42.03 69.75
C ILE A 844 -46.93 41.24 69.26
N THR A 845 -46.79 40.02 69.75
CA THR A 845 -45.89 39.02 69.16
C THR A 845 -46.53 38.50 67.87
N VAL A 846 -46.23 39.13 66.74
CA VAL A 846 -46.52 38.56 65.42
C VAL A 846 -45.68 37.29 65.26
N LYS A 847 -46.25 36.27 64.62
CA LYS A 847 -45.65 34.95 64.39
C LYS A 847 -45.76 34.59 62.91
#